data_AF-A0A3S4FQ20-F1
#
_entry.id   AF-A0A3S4FQ20-F1
#
_cell.length_a   1.000
_cell.length_b   1.000
_cell.length_c   1.000
_cell.angle_alpha   90.00
_cell.angle_beta   90.00
_cell.angle_gamma   90.00
#
_symmetry.space_group_name_H-M   'P 1'
#
loop_
_entity.id
_entity.type
_entity.pdbx_description
1 polymer ?
#
loop_
_entity_poly.entity_id
_entity_poly.type
_entity_poly.pdbx_seq_one_letter_code
_entity_poly.pdbx_strand_id
1 'polypeptide(L)'
;MSIVIATPEMLVAAANELAGIGSAVGAANAAAFAPTMGLLAAGTDEVSAAIAALFSAHGQAYQAVSAQMSACHAQFVRALTAGGEMYAAAEAANASPLQSAPQSVLDLINAPTQSMFGRPLIGDGANGGPGQNGGAGGLLYGNGGNGGTSTTAGVAGGNGGDAGLIGNGGLGGGGGAGAAGGKGGAGGWLIGNGGAGGAGGTATAFGVAGGDGGAGGRAGLWGIGGAGGAAGNGANGAMGADPGQPGGAGGAGGSGGAGGAGGLLFGDGGAGGQGGTAGDGGVGNNGGFAVDGGDGGAGGAGGAGGAGGNAGLWGAGGAGGNAGTGGSAGAAGMGGDGKFSAAGGNGGNGGEGGAGGSGGAGGAGGLLFGNGGVGGHGAAAGDGAAAGAGGSGGTGSTAAAGGGGEGGAGGAGGAGGAGGNARLLGVGGAGGHGASGGLAGAGGNGGNAIAGNPNGGNGGNGGNGGAGGVGGAGGAGGLLFGAGGTGGDGGIAGGAADGGSGGNRITGGTSGSGGAGGMGGAGGAGGVGGGGPSGGGEWLVGNGGAGGHGGAGGVGGNGAKGGIGLGPAGASGTGGVGGAGGNGAAGGWLYGNGGAGGNAGVGGLGGGTGAVVGFGITGAAGGAGGAAGAGGGAGIWGTGGAGGHGGDGGLGGPQGAGGAGGNGGAGGKGGLFGDGGAGGGAGNGANGGAPHDFDRSAGAGGAGGTGGAGGDAGWLGNGGVGGNGGTGGLGASGNVNVVQDGTPGGSGGAGGGGGAGGAGGLLVGNGGTGGHGAAAGSGGVGSSGLVGGRGGAGGDGGASGAGGAGGNAGLLGVGGVGGNGGTAGAGGNGGIGAASIGPPQTAGGAGGVGGNGGAGGAGGAGGNGGLLWGDGGTGGQASAGGNGGTGGNAGAGTGGTKANGGLGGSGGFGGVGGSGGAGGSAGLLGVGAAGGHGAAGGTAGAAGNGGNGSPGGGNGGNGGNGGAGGGGGSGGSGGAGGLLFGAGGSGGDGGGGGGAGNAGNGGSAVIGAMGGKGGFGGTGGAGGNGGAGGGGAGDDGLWLFGSGGSGGHGGVGGVNGQGGFGGSGAANGGAGNGGAGGNGGNGATGGLLYGNGGAGGNGGASGIAPGASFGVGGTGGNGGGAQLIGDGGSGGAGAIGTPNGPGGVGGAGGALFGAAGKHGASP
;
A
#
# COMPACT_ATOMS: atom_id res chain seq x y z
N MET A 1 58.68 40.37 -32.41
CA MET A 1 59.47 40.15 -31.18
C MET A 1 58.68 39.20 -30.29
N SER A 2 59.33 38.44 -29.40
CA SER A 2 58.63 37.54 -28.48
C SER A 2 57.83 38.33 -27.44
N ILE A 3 56.51 38.16 -27.42
CA ILE A 3 55.71 38.53 -26.26
C ILE A 3 56.03 37.53 -25.14
N VAL A 4 56.39 38.06 -23.97
CA VAL A 4 56.49 37.30 -22.72
C VAL A 4 55.23 37.63 -21.94
N ILE A 5 54.38 36.63 -21.71
CA ILE A 5 53.22 36.76 -20.81
C ILE A 5 53.65 36.19 -19.45
N ALA A 6 53.50 36.98 -18.40
CA ALA A 6 53.60 36.54 -17.01
C ALA A 6 52.36 37.05 -16.28
N THR A 7 51.54 36.14 -15.74
CA THR A 7 50.24 36.45 -15.13
C THR A 7 50.43 37.06 -13.72
N PRO A 8 50.17 38.36 -13.49
CA PRO A 8 50.46 38.98 -12.20
C PRO A 8 49.58 38.47 -11.05
N GLU A 9 48.33 38.09 -11.34
CA GLU A 9 47.32 37.69 -10.36
C GLU A 9 47.75 36.43 -9.59
N MET A 10 48.36 35.46 -10.28
CA MET A 10 48.85 34.24 -9.62
C MET A 10 50.03 34.52 -8.68
N LEU A 11 50.85 35.55 -8.94
CA LEU A 11 51.96 35.93 -8.07
C LEU A 11 51.44 36.65 -6.81
N VAL A 12 50.41 37.49 -6.94
CA VAL A 12 49.77 38.16 -5.79
C VAL A 12 48.94 37.17 -4.96
N ALA A 13 48.24 36.23 -5.58
CA ALA A 13 47.55 35.13 -4.89
C ALA A 13 48.55 34.27 -4.10
N ALA A 14 49.62 33.79 -4.76
CA ALA A 14 50.65 32.99 -4.11
C ALA A 14 51.34 33.74 -2.95
N ALA A 15 51.58 35.06 -3.07
CA ALA A 15 52.14 35.85 -1.97
C ALA A 15 51.20 35.91 -0.75
N ASN A 16 49.89 36.03 -0.96
CA ASN A 16 48.90 36.04 0.13
C ASN A 16 48.70 34.66 0.77
N GLU A 17 48.65 33.59 -0.01
CA GLU A 17 48.62 32.21 0.52
C GLU A 17 49.89 31.92 1.33
N LEU A 18 51.06 32.32 0.83
CA LEU A 18 52.34 32.13 1.52
C LEU A 18 52.43 32.97 2.81
N ALA A 19 51.82 34.16 2.84
CA ALA A 19 51.65 34.94 4.07
C ALA A 19 50.74 34.22 5.09
N GLY A 20 49.62 33.63 4.63
CA GLY A 20 48.72 32.83 5.45
C GLY A 20 49.39 31.61 6.05
N ILE A 21 50.16 30.85 5.25
CA ILE A 21 50.98 29.72 5.71
C ILE A 21 52.00 30.19 6.76
N GLY A 22 52.67 31.33 6.54
CA GLY A 22 53.61 31.90 7.51
C GLY A 22 52.95 32.25 8.85
N SER A 23 51.73 32.79 8.82
CA SER A 23 50.93 33.09 10.02
C SER A 23 50.50 31.81 10.75
N ALA A 24 50.00 30.80 10.03
CA ALA A 24 49.58 29.53 10.60
C ALA A 24 50.74 28.75 11.24
N VAL A 25 51.90 28.70 10.57
CA VAL A 25 53.13 28.07 11.12
C VAL A 25 53.65 28.84 12.34
N GLY A 26 53.58 30.18 12.32
CA GLY A 26 53.92 31.01 13.49
C GLY A 26 53.03 30.73 14.69
N ALA A 27 51.71 30.63 14.48
CA ALA A 27 50.75 30.28 15.54
C ALA A 27 50.96 28.84 16.06
N ALA A 28 51.25 27.87 15.19
CA ALA A 28 51.55 26.49 15.58
C ALA A 28 52.83 26.39 16.42
N ASN A 29 53.90 27.10 16.04
CA ASN A 29 55.15 27.12 16.82
C ASN A 29 55.00 27.83 18.18
N ALA A 30 54.12 28.83 18.28
CA ALA A 30 53.77 29.45 19.56
C ALA A 30 52.95 28.50 20.45
N ALA A 31 52.00 27.74 19.89
CA ALA A 31 51.21 26.75 20.63
C ALA A 31 52.07 25.56 21.12
N ALA A 32 53.04 25.12 20.31
CA ALA A 32 53.96 24.04 20.66
C ALA A 32 55.01 24.42 21.73
N PHE A 33 55.21 25.72 22.01
CA PHE A 33 56.25 26.23 22.89
C PHE A 33 56.21 25.65 24.32
N ALA A 34 55.03 25.65 24.94
CA ALA A 34 54.86 25.24 26.34
C ALA A 34 55.17 23.74 26.59
N PRO A 35 54.61 22.77 25.85
CA PRO A 35 54.88 21.35 26.10
C PRO A 35 56.31 20.91 25.75
N THR A 36 57.00 21.57 24.81
CA THR A 36 58.38 21.18 24.43
C THR A 36 59.46 21.74 25.35
N MET A 37 59.19 22.84 26.05
CA MET A 37 60.11 23.45 27.03
C MET A 37 59.85 22.97 28.48
N GLY A 38 58.77 22.22 28.72
CA GLY A 38 58.26 21.87 30.05
C GLY A 38 58.56 20.46 30.55
N LEU A 39 59.55 19.77 29.96
CA LEU A 39 59.90 18.39 30.35
C LEU A 39 60.60 18.33 31.71
N LEU A 40 59.88 17.91 32.75
CA LEU A 40 60.45 17.50 34.03
C LEU A 40 61.11 16.10 33.89
N ALA A 41 62.22 15.90 34.60
CA ALA A 41 62.90 14.60 34.65
C ALA A 41 62.01 13.54 35.32
N ALA A 42 61.88 12.37 34.68
CA ALA A 42 61.02 11.27 35.15
C ALA A 42 61.61 10.49 36.34
N GLY A 43 62.90 10.71 36.65
CA GLY A 43 63.62 10.17 37.80
C GLY A 43 64.62 11.20 38.33
N THR A 44 65.08 11.03 39.57
CA THR A 44 66.03 11.94 40.25
C THR A 44 67.50 11.58 39.99
N ASP A 45 67.78 10.88 38.89
CA ASP A 45 69.12 10.51 38.44
C ASP A 45 69.68 11.54 37.44
N GLU A 46 71.01 11.60 37.33
CA GLU A 46 71.68 12.56 36.45
C GLU A 46 71.43 12.30 34.96
N VAL A 47 71.05 11.08 34.56
CA VAL A 47 70.76 10.75 33.15
C VAL A 47 69.38 11.28 32.77
N SER A 48 68.36 11.07 33.60
CA SER A 48 67.03 11.69 33.42
C SER A 48 67.11 13.23 33.41
N ALA A 49 67.93 13.81 34.31
CA ALA A 49 68.16 15.26 34.34
C ALA A 49 68.90 15.77 33.09
N ALA A 50 69.95 15.08 32.64
CA ALA A 50 70.69 15.44 31.43
C ALA A 50 69.85 15.28 30.15
N ILE A 51 68.99 14.26 30.08
CA ILE A 51 68.05 14.06 28.96
C ILE A 51 67.00 15.17 28.93
N ALA A 52 66.41 15.53 30.07
CA ALA A 52 65.48 16.66 30.17
C ALA A 52 66.15 17.98 29.76
N ALA A 53 67.37 18.24 30.23
CA ALA A 53 68.15 19.40 29.84
C ALA A 53 68.50 19.42 28.33
N LEU A 54 68.84 18.26 27.75
CA LEU A 54 69.12 18.11 26.31
C LEU A 54 67.89 18.42 25.45
N PHE A 55 66.71 17.93 25.83
CA PHE A 55 65.47 18.23 25.12
C PHE A 55 65.08 19.70 25.24
N SER A 56 65.17 20.30 26.43
CA SER A 56 64.90 21.74 26.62
C SER A 56 65.91 22.64 25.87
N ALA A 57 67.19 22.23 25.78
CA ALA A 57 68.19 22.92 24.96
C ALA A 57 67.88 22.80 23.45
N HIS A 58 67.43 21.63 22.99
CA HIS A 58 66.92 21.46 21.62
C HIS A 58 65.68 22.34 21.35
N GLY A 59 64.78 22.46 22.32
CA GLY A 59 63.62 23.36 22.25
C GLY A 59 64.03 24.82 22.00
N GLN A 60 65.00 25.33 22.77
CA GLN A 60 65.51 26.69 22.56
C GLN A 60 66.19 26.88 21.20
N ALA A 61 67.01 25.91 20.76
CA ALA A 61 67.66 25.95 19.45
C ALA A 61 66.63 25.96 18.29
N TYR A 62 65.59 25.12 18.40
CA TYR A 62 64.49 25.04 17.42
C TYR A 62 63.70 26.35 17.33
N GLN A 63 63.41 26.99 18.47
CA GLN A 63 62.71 28.28 18.51
C GLN A 63 63.55 29.42 17.91
N ALA A 64 64.87 29.44 18.16
CA ALA A 64 65.77 30.43 17.55
C ALA A 64 65.84 30.29 16.02
N VAL A 65 65.99 29.06 15.50
CA VAL A 65 65.97 28.77 14.06
C VAL A 65 64.61 29.14 13.44
N SER A 66 63.50 28.81 14.13
CA SER A 66 62.15 29.12 13.67
C SER A 66 61.89 30.61 13.54
N ALA A 67 62.37 31.42 14.49
CA ALA A 67 62.28 32.88 14.41
C ALA A 67 63.07 33.45 13.22
N GLN A 68 64.27 32.93 12.97
CA GLN A 68 65.11 33.38 11.84
C GLN A 68 64.53 32.94 10.47
N MET A 69 63.93 31.75 10.40
CA MET A 69 63.22 31.27 9.22
C MET A 69 61.98 32.13 8.92
N SER A 70 61.20 32.48 9.95
CA SER A 70 60.03 33.36 9.83
C SER A 70 60.41 34.78 9.35
N ALA A 71 61.52 35.34 9.84
CA ALA A 71 62.02 36.63 9.37
C ALA A 71 62.41 36.60 7.87
N CYS A 72 63.05 35.52 7.41
CA CYS A 72 63.39 35.31 6.00
C CYS A 72 62.13 35.14 5.13
N HIS A 73 61.17 34.31 5.57
CA HIS A 73 59.87 34.11 4.92
C HIS A 73 59.10 35.43 4.76
N ALA A 74 59.06 36.24 5.81
CA ALA A 74 58.43 37.55 5.80
C ALA A 74 59.17 38.60 4.94
N GLN A 75 60.43 38.38 4.56
CA GLN A 75 61.13 39.19 3.55
C GLN A 75 60.86 38.68 2.13
N PHE A 76 60.85 37.35 1.92
CA PHE A 76 60.53 36.72 0.64
C PHE A 76 59.11 37.08 0.17
N VAL A 77 58.11 36.98 1.05
CA VAL A 77 56.72 37.39 0.75
C VAL A 77 56.66 38.87 0.32
N ARG A 78 57.31 39.79 1.05
CA ARG A 78 57.33 41.22 0.69
C ARG A 78 58.02 41.49 -0.65
N ALA A 79 59.08 40.76 -0.97
CA ALA A 79 59.75 40.87 -2.27
C ALA A 79 58.86 40.32 -3.42
N LEU A 80 58.10 39.25 -3.17
CA LEU A 80 57.17 38.66 -4.12
C LEU A 80 55.97 39.58 -4.40
N THR A 81 55.38 40.17 -3.35
CA THR A 81 54.32 41.19 -3.46
C THR A 81 54.80 42.38 -4.30
N ALA A 82 55.95 42.98 -3.95
CA ALA A 82 56.51 44.12 -4.69
C ALA A 82 56.86 43.77 -6.16
N GLY A 83 57.28 42.53 -6.43
CA GLY A 83 57.50 42.04 -7.79
C GLY A 83 56.21 41.93 -8.61
N GLY A 84 55.13 41.43 -8.01
CA GLY A 84 53.80 41.39 -8.60
C GLY A 84 53.23 42.79 -8.84
N GLU A 85 53.34 43.68 -7.87
CA GLU A 85 52.90 45.08 -7.97
C GLU A 85 53.62 45.85 -9.09
N MET A 86 54.93 45.62 -9.30
CA MET A 86 55.68 46.28 -10.37
C MET A 86 55.34 45.73 -11.77
N TYR A 87 54.99 44.45 -11.90
CA TYR A 87 54.44 43.91 -13.15
C TYR A 87 53.01 44.42 -13.41
N ALA A 88 52.14 44.41 -12.40
CA ALA A 88 50.79 44.97 -12.49
C ALA A 88 50.80 46.47 -12.79
N ALA A 89 51.77 47.23 -12.27
CA ALA A 89 51.95 48.65 -12.60
C ALA A 89 52.45 48.85 -14.05
N ALA A 90 53.30 47.95 -14.57
CA ALA A 90 53.72 47.98 -15.97
C ALA A 90 52.57 47.64 -16.93
N GLU A 91 51.73 46.66 -16.59
CA GLU A 91 50.51 46.37 -17.35
C GLU A 91 49.49 47.50 -17.22
N ALA A 92 49.25 48.07 -16.04
CA ALA A 92 48.36 49.21 -15.86
C ALA A 92 48.83 50.47 -16.62
N ALA A 93 50.14 50.71 -16.73
CA ALA A 93 50.70 51.80 -17.53
C ALA A 93 50.48 51.61 -19.04
N ASN A 94 50.58 50.37 -19.56
CA ASN A 94 50.30 50.05 -20.96
C ASN A 94 48.81 49.91 -21.26
N ALA A 95 48.01 49.47 -20.30
CA ALA A 95 46.56 49.30 -20.43
C ALA A 95 45.81 50.62 -20.28
N SER A 96 46.31 51.57 -19.48
CA SER A 96 45.66 52.87 -19.25
C SER A 96 45.27 53.61 -20.55
N PRO A 97 46.14 53.78 -21.57
CA PRO A 97 45.75 54.35 -22.86
C PRO A 97 44.73 53.50 -23.64
N LEU A 98 44.77 52.18 -23.47
CA LEU A 98 43.93 51.21 -24.18
C LEU A 98 42.58 50.93 -23.49
N GLN A 99 42.43 51.30 -22.22
CA GLN A 99 41.20 51.24 -21.43
C GLN A 99 40.48 52.59 -21.44
N SER A 100 41.23 53.69 -21.27
CA SER A 100 40.67 55.05 -21.27
C SER A 100 40.15 55.48 -22.65
N ALA A 101 40.74 55.04 -23.76
CA ALA A 101 40.22 55.37 -25.09
C ALA A 101 38.86 54.72 -25.38
N PRO A 102 38.65 53.39 -25.21
CA PRO A 102 37.31 52.80 -25.30
C PRO A 102 36.34 53.35 -24.25
N GLN A 103 36.77 53.52 -23.00
CA GLN A 103 35.87 54.00 -21.94
C GLN A 103 35.42 55.44 -22.19
N SER A 104 36.32 56.36 -22.56
CA SER A 104 35.91 57.75 -22.88
C SER A 104 35.08 57.87 -24.16
N VAL A 105 35.27 56.97 -25.14
CA VAL A 105 34.39 56.86 -26.31
C VAL A 105 33.01 56.31 -25.90
N LEU A 106 32.94 55.31 -25.02
CA LEU A 106 31.68 54.81 -24.46
C LEU A 106 30.99 55.88 -23.61
N ASP A 107 31.69 56.59 -22.75
CA ASP A 107 31.15 57.68 -21.93
C ASP A 107 30.61 58.82 -22.81
N LEU A 108 31.30 59.16 -23.92
CA LEU A 108 30.81 60.14 -24.90
C LEU A 108 29.57 59.65 -25.67
N ILE A 109 29.51 58.36 -26.01
CA ILE A 109 28.35 57.72 -26.66
C ILE A 109 27.16 57.61 -25.68
N ASN A 110 27.44 57.39 -24.40
CA ASN A 110 26.45 57.19 -23.34
C ASN A 110 25.95 58.49 -22.73
N ALA A 111 26.75 59.57 -22.69
CA ALA A 111 26.37 60.82 -22.03
C ALA A 111 25.00 61.39 -22.48
N PRO A 112 24.62 61.36 -23.78
CA PRO A 112 23.27 61.76 -24.20
C PRO A 112 22.16 60.90 -23.59
N THR A 113 22.28 59.56 -23.61
CA THR A 113 21.22 58.69 -23.08
C THR A 113 21.21 58.65 -21.56
N GLN A 114 22.37 58.75 -20.92
CA GLN A 114 22.51 58.84 -19.46
C GLN A 114 21.82 60.12 -18.95
N SER A 115 21.90 61.22 -19.70
CA SER A 115 21.22 62.48 -19.38
C SER A 115 19.71 62.46 -19.71
N MET A 116 19.29 61.80 -20.80
CA MET A 116 17.88 61.80 -21.25
C MET A 116 17.02 60.69 -20.66
N PHE A 117 17.61 59.54 -20.32
CA PHE A 117 16.90 58.31 -19.91
C PHE A 117 17.49 57.66 -18.65
N GLY A 118 18.52 58.25 -18.03
CA GLY A 118 19.15 57.74 -16.81
C GLY A 118 19.98 56.46 -16.97
N ARG A 119 20.16 55.97 -18.21
CA ARG A 119 20.85 54.71 -18.54
C ARG A 119 21.81 54.87 -19.73
N PRO A 120 22.91 54.09 -19.80
CA PRO A 120 23.83 54.14 -20.93
C PRO A 120 23.17 53.59 -22.21
N LEU A 121 23.76 53.89 -23.36
CA LEU A 121 23.40 53.27 -24.63
C LEU A 121 24.05 51.88 -24.74
N ILE A 122 25.32 51.78 -24.33
CA ILE A 122 26.15 50.58 -24.32
C ILE A 122 26.89 50.48 -22.99
N GLY A 123 26.71 49.37 -22.27
CA GLY A 123 27.39 49.08 -20.99
C GLY A 123 26.49 48.28 -20.04
N ASP A 124 27.11 47.47 -19.18
CA ASP A 124 26.38 46.66 -18.20
C ASP A 124 25.83 47.52 -17.05
N GLY A 125 24.73 47.07 -16.45
CA GLY A 125 24.11 47.72 -15.30
C GLY A 125 24.96 47.59 -14.03
N ALA A 126 24.98 48.63 -13.20
CA ALA A 126 25.72 48.61 -11.94
C ALA A 126 25.14 47.56 -10.96
N ASN A 127 25.99 46.76 -10.32
CA ASN A 127 25.55 45.83 -9.29
C ASN A 127 25.02 46.59 -8.05
N GLY A 128 23.97 46.07 -7.43
CA GLY A 128 23.39 46.64 -6.22
C GLY A 128 24.27 46.42 -4.98
N GLY A 129 24.29 47.40 -4.08
CA GLY A 129 24.79 47.21 -2.71
C GLY A 129 23.86 46.28 -1.90
N PRO A 130 24.22 45.89 -0.66
CA PRO A 130 23.46 44.91 0.12
C PRO A 130 21.96 45.23 0.23
N GLY A 131 21.10 44.30 -0.23
CA GLY A 131 19.64 44.47 -0.29
C GLY A 131 19.12 45.46 -1.35
N GLN A 132 19.99 46.11 -2.13
CA GLN A 132 19.63 47.07 -3.17
C GLN A 132 19.52 46.39 -4.54
N ASN A 133 18.57 46.84 -5.35
CA ASN A 133 18.40 46.36 -6.72
C ASN A 133 19.65 46.66 -7.57
N GLY A 134 19.93 45.79 -8.55
CA GLY A 134 20.88 46.06 -9.61
C GLY A 134 20.34 47.12 -10.58
N GLY A 135 21.22 47.98 -11.06
CA GLY A 135 20.93 48.92 -12.15
C GLY A 135 20.62 48.16 -13.44
N ALA A 136 19.69 48.69 -14.23
CA ALA A 136 19.31 48.11 -15.51
C ALA A 136 20.32 48.50 -16.61
N GLY A 137 20.63 47.56 -17.52
CA GLY A 137 21.75 47.66 -18.48
C GLY A 137 21.58 48.72 -19.58
N GLY A 138 22.57 48.80 -20.47
CA GLY A 138 22.56 49.72 -21.61
C GLY A 138 21.40 49.47 -22.58
N LEU A 139 20.84 50.55 -23.14
CA LEU A 139 19.62 50.51 -23.97
C LEU A 139 19.77 49.60 -25.22
N LEU A 140 20.95 49.54 -25.83
CA LEU A 140 21.22 48.69 -27.00
C LEU A 140 22.01 47.42 -26.64
N TYR A 141 23.07 47.55 -25.85
CA TYR A 141 23.91 46.42 -25.47
C TYR A 141 24.38 46.55 -24.03
N GLY A 142 24.09 45.55 -23.21
CA GLY A 142 24.56 45.46 -21.84
C GLY A 142 23.70 44.53 -21.00
N ASN A 143 24.36 43.73 -20.17
CA ASN A 143 23.69 42.90 -19.16
C ASN A 143 23.06 43.81 -18.09
N GLY A 144 22.02 43.32 -17.42
CA GLY A 144 21.53 43.92 -16.19
C GLY A 144 22.50 43.69 -15.02
N GLY A 145 22.62 44.65 -14.11
CA GLY A 145 23.43 44.50 -12.90
C GLY A 145 22.81 43.50 -11.93
N ASN A 146 23.63 42.74 -11.22
CA ASN A 146 23.17 41.83 -10.19
C ASN A 146 22.60 42.61 -8.99
N GLY A 147 21.49 42.13 -8.42
CA GLY A 147 20.97 42.64 -7.15
C GLY A 147 21.85 42.24 -5.98
N GLY A 148 22.00 43.13 -5.00
CA GLY A 148 22.88 42.89 -3.86
C GLY A 148 22.27 41.92 -2.84
N THR A 149 23.08 40.97 -2.37
CA THR A 149 22.76 40.08 -1.25
C THR A 149 22.54 40.90 0.03
N SER A 150 21.41 40.70 0.69
CA SER A 150 21.15 41.28 2.01
C SER A 150 21.78 40.41 3.11
N THR A 151 22.43 41.05 4.07
CA THR A 151 22.92 40.40 5.31
C THR A 151 22.06 40.77 6.53
N THR A 152 21.04 41.62 6.35
CA THR A 152 20.19 42.12 7.43
C THR A 152 18.93 41.27 7.53
N ALA A 153 18.67 40.68 8.71
CA ALA A 153 17.48 39.87 8.96
C ALA A 153 16.18 40.64 8.62
N GLY A 154 15.20 39.96 8.02
CA GLY A 154 13.95 40.56 7.55
C GLY A 154 14.07 41.45 6.29
N VAL A 155 15.28 41.79 5.82
CA VAL A 155 15.47 42.60 4.60
C VAL A 155 15.72 41.69 3.40
N ALA A 156 14.81 41.79 2.43
CA ALA A 156 14.86 41.01 1.18
C ALA A 156 16.12 41.31 0.34
N GLY A 157 16.45 40.38 -0.55
CA GLY A 157 17.53 40.55 -1.51
C GLY A 157 17.16 41.54 -2.61
N GLY A 158 18.15 42.28 -3.14
CA GLY A 158 17.93 43.18 -4.26
C GLY A 158 17.51 42.43 -5.53
N ASN A 159 16.56 42.96 -6.30
CA ASN A 159 16.24 42.40 -7.62
C ASN A 159 17.40 42.66 -8.60
N GLY A 160 17.67 41.73 -9.50
CA GLY A 160 18.55 41.95 -10.65
C GLY A 160 17.96 42.97 -11.61
N GLY A 161 18.82 43.75 -12.26
CA GLY A 161 18.41 44.73 -13.26
C GLY A 161 17.99 44.07 -14.58
N ASP A 162 17.04 44.69 -15.29
CA ASP A 162 16.68 44.30 -16.65
C ASP A 162 17.79 44.72 -17.64
N ALA A 163 18.07 43.91 -18.66
CA ALA A 163 18.89 44.30 -19.80
C ALA A 163 18.16 45.30 -20.74
N GLY A 164 18.82 45.72 -21.82
CA GLY A 164 18.23 46.57 -22.87
C GLY A 164 17.71 45.76 -24.06
N LEU A 165 18.22 46.07 -25.27
CA LEU A 165 17.91 45.32 -26.48
C LEU A 165 18.69 43.98 -26.55
N ILE A 166 19.98 43.98 -26.23
CA ILE A 166 20.85 42.80 -26.20
C ILE A 166 21.60 42.74 -24.86
N GLY A 167 21.59 41.58 -24.21
CA GLY A 167 22.28 41.35 -22.93
C GLY A 167 21.46 40.45 -22.00
N ASN A 168 22.10 39.79 -21.05
CA ASN A 168 21.40 38.92 -20.08
C ASN A 168 20.87 39.73 -18.90
N GLY A 169 19.76 39.30 -18.31
CA GLY A 169 19.23 39.91 -17.09
C GLY A 169 20.15 39.66 -15.89
N GLY A 170 20.22 40.64 -14.98
CA GLY A 170 21.04 40.52 -13.77
C GLY A 170 20.51 39.45 -12.81
N LEU A 171 21.39 38.81 -12.06
CA LEU A 171 21.01 37.84 -11.02
C LEU A 171 20.29 38.56 -9.86
N GLY A 172 19.31 37.91 -9.25
CA GLY A 172 18.72 38.36 -8.00
C GLY A 172 19.67 38.16 -6.82
N GLY A 173 19.71 39.14 -5.91
CA GLY A 173 20.47 39.05 -4.66
C GLY A 173 19.79 38.13 -3.65
N GLY A 174 20.58 37.44 -2.83
CA GLY A 174 20.06 36.64 -1.73
C GLY A 174 19.39 37.48 -0.64
N GLY A 175 18.34 36.95 -0.01
CA GLY A 175 17.67 37.57 1.14
C GLY A 175 18.46 37.44 2.43
N GLY A 176 18.32 38.42 3.32
CA GLY A 176 18.81 38.31 4.70
C GLY A 176 17.95 37.33 5.51
N ALA A 177 18.38 36.97 6.71
CA ALA A 177 17.75 35.89 7.49
C ALA A 177 16.21 36.05 7.63
N GLY A 178 15.45 35.02 7.22
CA GLY A 178 13.99 35.00 7.20
C GLY A 178 13.33 35.86 6.08
N ALA A 179 14.10 36.40 5.14
CA ALA A 179 13.61 37.33 4.11
C ALA A 179 13.77 36.77 2.69
N ALA A 180 12.85 37.17 1.80
CA ALA A 180 12.81 36.65 0.44
C ALA A 180 14.03 37.06 -0.42
N GLY A 181 14.40 36.19 -1.36
CA GLY A 181 15.39 36.49 -2.39
C GLY A 181 14.87 37.49 -3.42
N GLY A 182 15.76 38.31 -3.97
CA GLY A 182 15.43 39.24 -5.04
C GLY A 182 15.14 38.50 -6.35
N LYS A 183 14.26 39.06 -7.18
CA LYS A 183 13.93 38.47 -8.49
C LYS A 183 15.09 38.64 -9.47
N GLY A 184 15.26 37.71 -10.39
CA GLY A 184 16.16 37.86 -11.52
C GLY A 184 15.63 38.88 -12.53
N GLY A 185 16.52 39.68 -13.10
CA GLY A 185 16.18 40.68 -14.11
C GLY A 185 15.84 40.05 -15.46
N ALA A 186 15.09 40.77 -16.30
CA ALA A 186 14.75 40.31 -17.64
C ALA A 186 15.94 40.36 -18.60
N GLY A 187 16.03 39.35 -19.46
CA GLY A 187 16.93 39.33 -20.61
C GLY A 187 16.55 40.36 -21.68
N GLY A 188 17.52 40.71 -22.52
CA GLY A 188 17.38 41.76 -23.52
C GLY A 188 16.28 41.46 -24.54
N TRP A 189 15.53 42.49 -24.93
CA TRP A 189 14.30 42.33 -25.73
C TRP A 189 14.51 41.54 -27.03
N LEU A 190 15.68 41.66 -27.67
CA LEU A 190 16.03 40.91 -28.87
C LEU A 190 16.77 39.61 -28.52
N ILE A 191 17.90 39.69 -27.82
CA ILE A 191 18.72 38.53 -27.44
C ILE A 191 19.17 38.69 -25.99
N GLY A 192 18.81 37.73 -25.14
CA GLY A 192 19.26 37.69 -23.75
C GLY A 192 18.52 36.66 -22.91
N ASN A 193 19.27 35.91 -22.13
CA ASN A 193 18.71 35.03 -21.10
C ASN A 193 18.19 35.86 -19.93
N GLY A 194 17.16 35.37 -19.25
CA GLY A 194 16.75 35.93 -17.96
C GLY A 194 17.77 35.63 -16.87
N GLY A 195 17.96 36.57 -15.93
CA GLY A 195 18.79 36.35 -14.75
C GLY A 195 18.14 35.34 -13.80
N ALA A 196 18.94 34.54 -13.09
CA ALA A 196 18.39 33.66 -12.05
C ALA A 196 17.89 34.48 -10.84
N GLY A 197 16.87 33.97 -10.15
CA GLY A 197 16.40 34.52 -8.89
C GLY A 197 17.37 34.28 -7.75
N GLY A 198 17.44 35.23 -6.80
CA GLY A 198 18.26 35.12 -5.61
C GLY A 198 17.70 34.14 -4.59
N ALA A 199 18.56 33.54 -3.77
CA ALA A 199 18.13 32.63 -2.73
C ALA A 199 17.37 33.34 -1.60
N GLY A 200 16.37 32.68 -1.02
CA GLY A 200 15.73 33.13 0.21
C GLY A 200 16.67 32.97 1.42
N GLY A 201 16.56 33.86 2.40
CA GLY A 201 17.43 33.83 3.57
C GLY A 201 16.92 32.86 4.64
N THR A 202 17.76 31.90 5.04
CA THR A 202 17.50 31.00 6.18
C THR A 202 17.25 31.78 7.46
N ALA A 203 16.21 31.41 8.22
CA ALA A 203 15.89 32.04 9.49
C ALA A 203 16.91 31.70 10.59
N THR A 204 17.11 32.64 11.53
CA THR A 204 18.10 32.51 12.62
C THR A 204 17.52 32.79 14.02
N ALA A 205 16.24 33.15 14.10
CA ALA A 205 15.51 33.34 15.36
C ALA A 205 14.44 32.24 15.49
N PHE A 206 14.29 31.66 16.69
CA PHE A 206 13.49 30.46 16.89
C PHE A 206 12.04 30.57 16.38
N GLY A 207 11.54 29.52 15.72
CA GLY A 207 10.19 29.45 15.16
C GLY A 207 9.90 30.35 13.96
N VAL A 208 10.86 31.16 13.50
CA VAL A 208 10.69 32.03 12.33
C VAL A 208 10.85 31.23 11.04
N ALA A 209 9.96 31.47 10.07
CA ALA A 209 10.00 30.82 8.77
C ALA A 209 11.16 31.32 7.90
N GLY A 210 11.67 30.44 7.04
CA GLY A 210 12.68 30.78 6.04
C GLY A 210 12.11 31.67 4.94
N GLY A 211 12.94 32.55 4.36
CA GLY A 211 12.52 33.44 3.28
C GLY A 211 12.27 32.69 1.96
N ASP A 212 11.28 33.15 1.18
CA ASP A 212 11.00 32.60 -0.15
C ASP A 212 12.15 32.83 -1.14
N GLY A 213 12.30 31.95 -2.12
CA GLY A 213 13.22 32.11 -3.24
C GLY A 213 12.73 33.17 -4.24
N GLY A 214 13.66 33.99 -4.76
CA GLY A 214 13.35 34.97 -5.79
C GLY A 214 12.92 34.32 -7.10
N ALA A 215 11.92 34.88 -7.79
CA ALA A 215 11.53 34.39 -9.11
C ALA A 215 12.61 34.67 -10.16
N GLY A 216 12.80 33.74 -11.10
CA GLY A 216 13.72 33.90 -12.24
C GLY A 216 13.21 34.92 -13.27
N GLY A 217 14.15 35.61 -13.91
CA GLY A 217 13.87 36.59 -14.95
C GLY A 217 13.39 35.93 -16.25
N ARG A 218 12.51 36.61 -16.99
CA ARG A 218 12.08 36.20 -18.34
C ARG A 218 13.17 36.54 -19.37
N ALA A 219 13.28 35.77 -20.45
CA ALA A 219 14.01 36.16 -21.64
C ALA A 219 13.19 37.13 -22.53
N GLY A 220 13.83 37.68 -23.57
CA GLY A 220 13.21 38.52 -24.60
C GLY A 220 12.65 37.71 -25.78
N LEU A 221 13.05 38.06 -27.00
CA LEU A 221 12.69 37.34 -28.22
C LEU A 221 13.46 36.01 -28.36
N TRP A 222 14.75 36.02 -28.04
CA TRP A 222 15.65 34.86 -28.03
C TRP A 222 16.40 34.76 -26.69
N GLY A 223 16.43 33.57 -26.08
CA GLY A 223 17.17 33.30 -24.83
C GLY A 223 16.39 32.40 -23.88
N ILE A 224 17.08 31.72 -22.96
CA ILE A 224 16.44 30.87 -21.95
C ILE A 224 15.95 31.68 -20.74
N GLY A 225 14.87 31.22 -20.11
CA GLY A 225 14.39 31.79 -18.85
C GLY A 225 15.37 31.55 -17.71
N GLY A 226 15.51 32.53 -16.81
CA GLY A 226 16.34 32.38 -15.62
C GLY A 226 15.72 31.40 -14.63
N ALA A 227 16.55 30.60 -13.94
CA ALA A 227 16.06 29.71 -12.89
C ALA A 227 15.50 30.49 -11.69
N GLY A 228 14.52 29.94 -11.00
CA GLY A 228 14.07 30.44 -9.71
C GLY A 228 15.10 30.18 -8.61
N GLY A 229 15.24 31.10 -7.66
CA GLY A 229 16.10 30.94 -6.49
C GLY A 229 15.54 29.88 -5.54
N ALA A 230 16.42 29.11 -4.89
CA ALA A 230 16.01 28.25 -3.78
C ALA A 230 15.57 29.11 -2.57
N ALA A 231 14.66 28.61 -1.76
CA ALA A 231 14.27 29.27 -0.52
C ALA A 231 15.27 29.06 0.63
N GLY A 232 15.11 29.86 1.67
CA GLY A 232 15.79 29.70 2.95
C GLY A 232 15.08 28.68 3.85
N ASN A 233 15.83 28.08 4.77
CA ASN A 233 15.28 27.14 5.74
C ASN A 233 14.60 27.87 6.91
N GLY A 234 13.60 27.23 7.51
CA GLY A 234 13.01 27.66 8.78
C GLY A 234 13.95 27.43 9.96
N ALA A 235 13.74 28.19 11.04
CA ALA A 235 14.51 28.06 12.28
C ALA A 235 13.78 27.15 13.29
N ASN A 236 14.53 26.33 14.02
CA ASN A 236 13.99 25.43 15.03
C ASN A 236 13.20 26.19 16.11
N GLY A 237 12.27 25.52 16.79
CA GLY A 237 11.48 26.07 17.88
C GLY A 237 12.30 26.29 19.14
N ALA A 238 11.88 27.25 19.97
CA ALA A 238 12.51 27.50 21.26
C ALA A 238 12.18 26.36 22.23
N MET A 239 13.16 25.91 23.02
CA MET A 239 12.90 25.03 24.16
C MET A 239 12.04 25.75 25.21
N GLY A 240 11.31 25.00 26.03
CA GLY A 240 10.60 25.56 27.18
C GLY A 240 11.55 26.35 28.10
N ALA A 241 11.06 27.43 28.71
CA ALA A 241 11.88 28.28 29.59
C ALA A 241 11.82 27.85 31.07
N ASP A 242 10.61 27.63 31.58
CA ASP A 242 10.33 27.24 32.98
C ASP A 242 9.84 25.78 33.07
N PRO A 243 9.82 25.15 34.27
CA PRO A 243 9.32 23.78 34.42
C PRO A 243 7.85 23.65 33.99
N GLY A 244 7.55 22.67 33.15
CA GLY A 244 6.21 22.47 32.58
C GLY A 244 5.85 23.38 31.39
N GLN A 245 6.74 24.27 30.93
CA GLN A 245 6.49 25.07 29.73
C GLN A 245 6.65 24.22 28.45
N PRO A 246 5.70 24.27 27.52
CA PRO A 246 5.85 23.65 26.20
C PRO A 246 7.02 24.20 25.40
N GLY A 247 7.50 23.41 24.45
CA GLY A 247 8.40 23.87 23.39
C GLY A 247 7.65 24.67 22.33
N GLY A 248 8.30 25.70 21.79
CA GLY A 248 7.78 26.45 20.64
C GLY A 248 7.80 25.62 19.37
N ALA A 249 6.90 25.91 18.43
CA ALA A 249 6.90 25.24 17.12
C ALA A 249 8.12 25.63 16.26
N GLY A 250 8.53 24.73 15.38
CA GLY A 250 9.55 24.99 14.36
C GLY A 250 9.02 25.90 13.25
N GLY A 251 9.90 26.76 12.73
CA GLY A 251 9.58 27.66 11.62
C GLY A 251 9.44 26.90 10.31
N ALA A 252 8.49 27.32 9.45
CA ALA A 252 8.31 26.73 8.13
C ALA A 252 9.49 27.01 7.19
N GLY A 253 9.73 26.11 6.24
CA GLY A 253 10.64 26.39 5.13
C GLY A 253 10.04 27.39 4.13
N GLY A 254 10.86 28.25 3.53
CA GLY A 254 10.38 29.19 2.50
C GLY A 254 9.99 28.48 1.20
N SER A 255 9.17 29.11 0.37
CA SER A 255 8.76 28.58 -0.94
C SER A 255 9.79 28.89 -2.02
N GLY A 256 10.16 27.91 -2.84
CA GLY A 256 11.07 28.09 -3.96
C GLY A 256 10.55 29.07 -5.01
N GLY A 257 11.45 29.87 -5.59
CA GLY A 257 11.09 30.87 -6.59
C GLY A 257 10.62 30.23 -7.89
N ALA A 258 9.63 30.83 -8.56
CA ALA A 258 9.20 30.36 -9.88
C ALA A 258 10.30 30.62 -10.94
N GLY A 259 10.45 29.70 -11.89
CA GLY A 259 11.32 29.85 -13.05
C GLY A 259 10.80 30.89 -14.04
N GLY A 260 11.72 31.62 -14.66
CA GLY A 260 11.40 32.65 -15.65
C GLY A 260 10.97 32.07 -17.00
N ALA A 261 10.17 32.81 -17.76
CA ALA A 261 9.74 32.39 -19.08
C ALA A 261 10.90 32.43 -20.11
N GLY A 262 10.92 31.44 -21.00
CA GLY A 262 11.83 31.38 -22.15
C GLY A 262 11.47 32.37 -23.25
N GLY A 263 12.38 32.54 -24.22
CA GLY A 263 12.28 33.54 -25.27
C GLY A 263 11.04 33.36 -26.16
N LEU A 264 10.40 34.48 -26.52
CA LEU A 264 9.13 34.50 -27.26
C LEU A 264 9.19 33.70 -28.57
N LEU A 265 10.34 33.65 -29.24
CA LEU A 265 10.57 32.83 -30.43
C LEU A 265 11.35 31.55 -30.08
N PHE A 266 12.51 31.67 -29.44
CA PHE A 266 13.33 30.51 -29.08
C PHE A 266 13.88 30.65 -27.66
N GLY A 267 13.62 29.64 -26.84
CA GLY A 267 14.27 29.44 -25.55
C GLY A 267 13.42 28.63 -24.59
N ASP A 268 14.09 27.74 -23.86
CA ASP A 268 13.48 26.94 -22.80
C ASP A 268 13.10 27.81 -21.60
N GLY A 269 12.09 27.39 -20.85
CA GLY A 269 11.73 28.00 -19.59
C GLY A 269 12.75 27.66 -18.49
N GLY A 270 13.01 28.60 -17.59
CA GLY A 270 13.90 28.38 -16.45
C GLY A 270 13.30 27.38 -15.46
N ALA A 271 14.14 26.58 -14.80
CA ALA A 271 13.68 25.68 -13.74
C ALA A 271 13.15 26.46 -12.51
N GLY A 272 12.20 25.88 -11.80
CA GLY A 272 11.78 26.37 -10.48
C GLY A 272 12.84 26.13 -9.41
N GLY A 273 12.91 27.02 -8.44
CA GLY A 273 13.82 26.90 -7.29
C GLY A 273 13.32 25.89 -6.25
N GLN A 274 14.24 25.34 -5.46
CA GLN A 274 13.88 24.38 -4.40
C GLN A 274 13.18 25.07 -3.22
N GLY A 275 12.24 24.36 -2.59
CA GLY A 275 11.69 24.76 -1.29
C GLY A 275 12.71 24.58 -0.16
N GLY A 276 12.63 25.42 0.87
CA GLY A 276 13.50 25.35 2.05
C GLY A 276 13.07 24.24 3.01
N THR A 277 13.99 23.66 3.77
CA THR A 277 13.60 22.76 4.87
C THR A 277 12.96 23.57 5.98
N ALA A 278 12.03 22.98 6.73
CA ALA A 278 11.58 23.59 7.98
C ALA A 278 12.64 23.44 9.08
N GLY A 279 12.41 24.13 10.20
CA GLY A 279 13.11 23.89 11.46
C GLY A 279 12.34 22.89 12.34
N ASP A 280 13.06 22.17 13.20
CA ASP A 280 12.46 21.22 14.15
C ASP A 280 11.71 21.92 15.28
N GLY A 281 10.79 21.22 15.95
CA GLY A 281 10.10 21.71 17.14
C GLY A 281 11.00 21.81 18.37
N GLY A 282 10.69 22.75 19.26
CA GLY A 282 11.40 22.94 20.52
C GLY A 282 11.06 21.86 21.54
N VAL A 283 12.03 21.49 22.40
CA VAL A 283 11.81 20.51 23.48
C VAL A 283 11.00 21.14 24.62
N GLY A 284 9.97 20.44 25.09
CA GLY A 284 9.17 20.81 26.26
C GLY A 284 9.89 20.53 27.58
N ASN A 285 9.72 21.39 28.58
CA ASN A 285 10.45 21.28 29.84
C ASN A 285 9.81 20.29 30.81
N ASN A 286 10.63 19.53 31.53
CA ASN A 286 10.18 18.70 32.66
C ASN A 286 9.42 19.56 33.69
N GLY A 287 8.34 19.01 34.23
CA GLY A 287 7.52 19.63 35.27
C GLY A 287 8.26 19.77 36.60
N GLY A 288 7.96 20.85 37.32
CA GLY A 288 8.31 20.96 38.74
C GLY A 288 7.44 20.01 39.60
N PHE A 289 7.76 19.87 40.88
CA PHE A 289 6.98 19.00 41.79
C PHE A 289 5.46 19.24 41.71
N ALA A 290 4.68 18.21 41.40
CA ALA A 290 3.24 18.28 41.16
C ALA A 290 2.81 19.27 40.05
N VAL A 291 3.67 19.49 39.05
CA VAL A 291 3.40 20.22 37.81
C VAL A 291 3.59 19.25 36.65
N ASP A 292 2.72 19.34 35.65
CA ASP A 292 2.81 18.54 34.44
C ASP A 292 4.06 18.92 33.62
N GLY A 293 4.54 18.01 32.79
CA GLY A 293 5.61 18.25 31.84
C GLY A 293 5.10 19.06 30.65
N GLY A 294 5.94 19.95 30.11
CA GLY A 294 5.59 20.75 28.96
C GLY A 294 5.52 19.92 27.68
N ASP A 295 4.52 20.17 26.85
CA ASP A 295 4.38 19.52 25.54
C ASP A 295 5.59 19.80 24.64
N GLY A 296 5.89 18.86 23.75
CA GLY A 296 6.85 19.04 22.67
C GLY A 296 6.33 20.01 21.61
N GLY A 297 7.18 20.91 21.12
CA GLY A 297 6.83 21.79 20.01
C GLY A 297 6.64 20.99 18.72
N ALA A 298 5.64 21.36 17.92
CA ALA A 298 5.45 20.78 16.59
C ALA A 298 6.60 21.18 15.63
N GLY A 299 6.95 20.30 14.70
CA GLY A 299 7.91 20.59 13.63
C GLY A 299 7.33 21.54 12.58
N GLY A 300 8.19 22.37 11.96
CA GLY A 300 7.75 23.29 10.92
C GLY A 300 7.32 22.59 9.63
N ALA A 301 6.42 23.19 8.86
CA ALA A 301 6.07 22.69 7.53
C ALA A 301 7.19 22.97 6.51
N GLY A 302 7.50 21.97 5.67
CA GLY A 302 8.49 22.09 4.61
C GLY A 302 8.06 23.03 3.49
N GLY A 303 9.01 23.77 2.93
CA GLY A 303 8.75 24.76 1.88
C GLY A 303 8.34 24.12 0.56
N ALA A 304 7.37 24.72 -0.14
CA ALA A 304 6.97 24.26 -1.47
C ALA A 304 8.04 24.53 -2.52
N GLY A 305 8.14 23.67 -3.54
CA GLY A 305 8.99 23.89 -4.70
C GLY A 305 8.41 24.92 -5.67
N GLY A 306 9.27 25.72 -6.30
CA GLY A 306 8.85 26.74 -7.27
C GLY A 306 8.36 26.12 -8.58
N ALA A 307 7.37 26.74 -9.22
CA ALA A 307 6.92 26.30 -10.55
C ALA A 307 7.99 26.56 -11.62
N GLY A 308 8.11 25.67 -12.60
CA GLY A 308 8.96 25.84 -13.78
C GLY A 308 8.40 26.90 -14.74
N GLY A 309 9.31 27.60 -15.42
CA GLY A 309 8.97 28.63 -16.41
C GLY A 309 8.42 28.03 -17.71
N ASN A 310 7.53 28.77 -18.38
CA ASN A 310 6.99 28.38 -19.69
C ASN A 310 7.96 28.77 -20.82
N ALA A 311 8.05 27.98 -21.89
CA ALA A 311 8.71 28.37 -23.13
C ALA A 311 7.80 29.23 -24.03
N GLY A 312 8.40 29.92 -25.01
CA GLY A 312 7.70 30.79 -25.97
C GLY A 312 7.12 30.04 -27.18
N LEU A 313 7.64 30.29 -28.38
CA LEU A 313 7.22 29.61 -29.61
C LEU A 313 7.89 28.23 -29.77
N TRP A 314 9.20 28.16 -29.48
CA TRP A 314 10.02 26.96 -29.50
C TRP A 314 10.83 26.84 -28.20
N GLY A 315 10.82 25.66 -27.58
CA GLY A 315 11.59 25.35 -26.37
C GLY A 315 10.83 24.41 -25.42
N ALA A 316 11.55 23.74 -24.52
CA ALA A 316 10.99 22.94 -23.45
C ALA A 316 10.54 23.83 -22.28
N GLY A 317 9.47 23.42 -21.59
CA GLY A 317 9.11 24.02 -20.30
C GLY A 317 10.15 23.67 -19.23
N GLY A 318 10.42 24.61 -18.32
CA GLY A 318 11.34 24.38 -17.21
C GLY A 318 10.80 23.34 -16.23
N ALA A 319 11.69 22.56 -15.61
CA ALA A 319 11.29 21.66 -14.53
C ALA A 319 10.75 22.45 -13.32
N GLY A 320 9.77 21.89 -12.60
CA GLY A 320 9.39 22.36 -11.28
C GLY A 320 10.48 22.06 -10.25
N GLY A 321 10.63 22.94 -9.26
CA GLY A 321 11.52 22.70 -8.12
C GLY A 321 10.98 21.63 -7.19
N ASN A 322 11.87 20.88 -6.56
CA ASN A 322 11.51 19.99 -5.46
C ASN A 322 11.16 20.81 -4.21
N ALA A 323 10.36 20.23 -3.33
CA ALA A 323 10.09 20.79 -2.02
C ALA A 323 11.26 20.63 -1.03
N GLY A 324 11.18 21.34 0.09
CA GLY A 324 12.00 21.09 1.28
C GLY A 324 11.25 20.26 2.33
N THR A 325 12.00 19.54 3.16
CA THR A 325 11.45 18.61 4.16
C THR A 325 10.71 19.33 5.30
N GLY A 326 9.74 18.64 5.88
CA GLY A 326 9.20 19.01 7.18
C GLY A 326 10.25 18.92 8.29
N GLY A 327 10.10 19.73 9.33
CA GLY A 327 10.94 19.66 10.52
C GLY A 327 10.45 18.55 11.45
N SER A 328 11.37 17.92 12.19
CA SER A 328 10.98 16.94 13.21
C SER A 328 10.32 17.62 14.39
N ALA A 329 9.55 16.90 15.18
CA ALA A 329 8.99 17.43 16.41
C ALA A 329 10.01 17.53 17.55
N GLY A 330 9.74 18.40 18.52
CA GLY A 330 10.44 18.43 19.80
C GLY A 330 9.89 17.40 20.77
N ALA A 331 10.76 16.74 21.54
CA ALA A 331 10.35 15.84 22.62
C ALA A 331 9.68 16.60 23.77
N ALA A 332 8.84 15.91 24.54
CA ALA A 332 8.12 16.50 25.66
C ALA A 332 8.82 16.31 27.01
N GLY A 333 8.46 17.16 27.97
CA GLY A 333 8.95 17.09 29.33
C GLY A 333 8.28 16.00 30.16
N MET A 334 9.02 15.37 31.06
CA MET A 334 8.48 14.46 32.09
C MET A 334 7.68 15.25 33.14
N GLY A 335 6.60 14.67 33.67
CA GLY A 335 5.85 15.25 34.78
C GLY A 335 6.61 15.18 36.10
N GLY A 336 6.45 16.19 36.95
CA GLY A 336 7.20 16.27 38.21
C GLY A 336 6.55 15.51 39.37
N ASP A 337 7.37 14.83 40.18
CA ASP A 337 6.92 14.00 41.30
C ASP A 337 6.06 14.78 42.32
N GLY A 338 5.07 14.10 42.89
CA GLY A 338 4.17 14.64 43.91
C GLY A 338 4.81 14.84 45.28
N LYS A 339 4.33 15.84 46.00
CA LYS A 339 4.66 16.10 47.42
C LYS A 339 3.61 15.48 48.34
N PHE A 340 3.79 15.59 49.66
CA PHE A 340 2.83 15.04 50.63
C PHE A 340 1.38 15.50 50.32
N SER A 341 0.47 14.55 50.12
CA SER A 341 -0.92 14.74 49.68
C SER A 341 -1.14 15.47 48.34
N ALA A 342 -0.11 15.60 47.49
CA ALA A 342 -0.21 16.16 46.14
C ALA A 342 0.08 15.09 45.08
N ALA A 343 -0.65 15.12 43.96
CA ALA A 343 -0.46 14.17 42.86
C ALA A 343 0.90 14.37 42.16
N GLY A 344 1.37 13.35 41.46
CA GLY A 344 2.41 13.53 40.45
C GLY A 344 1.84 14.23 39.21
N GLY A 345 2.59 15.14 38.60
CA GLY A 345 2.19 15.78 37.35
C GLY A 345 2.21 14.80 36.18
N ASN A 346 1.37 15.02 35.18
CA ASN A 346 1.38 14.23 33.93
C ASN A 346 2.63 14.53 33.11
N GLY A 347 3.07 13.60 32.26
CA GLY A 347 4.07 13.89 31.23
C GLY A 347 3.44 14.70 30.08
N GLY A 348 4.22 15.60 29.49
CA GLY A 348 3.78 16.36 28.32
C GLY A 348 3.62 15.48 27.09
N ASN A 349 2.79 15.89 26.14
CA ASN A 349 2.57 15.21 24.87
C ASN A 349 3.70 15.52 23.89
N GLY A 350 4.16 14.53 23.14
CA GLY A 350 5.18 14.73 22.11
C GLY A 350 4.67 15.60 20.96
N GLY A 351 5.52 16.46 20.41
CA GLY A 351 5.11 17.35 19.32
C GLY A 351 4.76 16.58 18.03
N GLU A 352 3.90 17.17 17.21
CA GLU A 352 3.58 16.63 15.87
C GLU A 352 4.70 16.92 14.86
N GLY A 353 5.02 15.94 14.02
CA GLY A 353 6.01 16.08 12.96
C GLY A 353 5.52 17.03 11.86
N GLY A 354 6.40 17.90 11.37
CA GLY A 354 6.06 18.88 10.35
C GLY A 354 5.74 18.25 9.00
N ALA A 355 4.70 18.71 8.31
CA ALA A 355 4.36 18.22 6.97
C ALA A 355 5.49 18.51 5.96
N GLY A 356 5.73 17.60 5.02
CA GLY A 356 6.65 17.81 3.91
C GLY A 356 6.09 18.78 2.87
N GLY A 357 6.95 19.62 2.28
CA GLY A 357 6.49 20.57 1.26
C GLY A 357 6.03 19.90 -0.03
N SER A 358 5.19 20.60 -0.81
CA SER A 358 4.74 20.14 -2.13
C SER A 358 5.69 20.53 -3.26
N GLY A 359 5.94 19.62 -4.21
CA GLY A 359 6.76 19.88 -5.39
C GLY A 359 6.11 20.91 -6.33
N GLY A 360 6.94 21.72 -6.99
CA GLY A 360 6.50 22.72 -7.95
C GLY A 360 6.02 22.11 -9.26
N ALA A 361 5.04 22.73 -9.91
CA ALA A 361 4.57 22.28 -11.21
C ALA A 361 5.63 22.53 -12.31
N GLY A 362 5.71 21.64 -13.30
CA GLY A 362 6.52 21.84 -14.50
C GLY A 362 5.93 22.90 -15.43
N GLY A 363 6.80 23.67 -16.08
CA GLY A 363 6.40 24.71 -17.04
C GLY A 363 5.88 24.13 -18.35
N ALA A 364 5.05 24.88 -19.07
CA ALA A 364 4.55 24.50 -20.39
C ALA A 364 5.63 24.61 -21.48
N GLY A 365 5.61 23.67 -22.42
CA GLY A 365 6.43 23.69 -23.62
C GLY A 365 6.01 24.76 -24.62
N GLY A 366 6.87 24.99 -25.62
CA GLY A 366 6.67 26.00 -26.66
C GLY A 366 5.39 25.80 -27.47
N LEU A 367 4.77 26.92 -27.88
CA LEU A 367 3.52 26.98 -28.65
C LEU A 367 3.50 26.07 -29.88
N LEU A 368 4.62 25.96 -30.60
CA LEU A 368 4.72 25.18 -31.85
C LEU A 368 5.45 23.85 -31.61
N PHE A 369 6.64 23.90 -31.01
CA PHE A 369 7.42 22.72 -30.64
C PHE A 369 7.98 22.88 -29.23
N GLY A 370 7.71 21.92 -28.37
CA GLY A 370 8.26 21.91 -27.02
C GLY A 370 7.63 20.86 -26.13
N ASN A 371 8.48 20.13 -25.40
CA ASN A 371 8.03 19.25 -24.32
C ASN A 371 7.64 20.10 -23.10
N GLY A 372 6.66 19.63 -22.33
CA GLY A 372 6.43 20.18 -21.00
C GLY A 372 7.55 19.80 -20.02
N GLY A 373 7.85 20.67 -19.06
CA GLY A 373 8.81 20.39 -18.00
C GLY A 373 8.28 19.35 -17.02
N VAL A 374 9.17 18.59 -16.38
CA VAL A 374 8.76 17.65 -15.30
C VAL A 374 8.28 18.42 -14.07
N GLY A 375 7.30 17.86 -13.35
CA GLY A 375 6.92 18.32 -12.03
C GLY A 375 8.00 17.96 -11.00
N GLY A 376 8.28 18.88 -10.07
CA GLY A 376 9.22 18.64 -8.97
C GLY A 376 8.66 17.67 -7.93
N HIS A 377 9.54 17.04 -7.17
CA HIS A 377 9.15 16.06 -6.15
C HIS A 377 8.64 16.74 -4.88
N GLY A 378 7.68 16.10 -4.22
CA GLY A 378 7.38 16.40 -2.83
C GLY A 378 8.57 16.02 -1.92
N ALA A 379 8.56 16.50 -0.68
CA ALA A 379 9.61 16.20 0.30
C ALA A 379 9.08 15.38 1.47
N ALA A 380 9.97 14.64 2.13
CA ALA A 380 9.61 13.88 3.33
C ALA A 380 9.08 14.82 4.43
N ALA A 381 8.11 14.33 5.19
CA ALA A 381 7.70 14.98 6.43
C ALA A 381 8.74 14.77 7.53
N GLY A 382 8.65 15.55 8.60
CA GLY A 382 9.38 15.29 9.84
C GLY A 382 8.65 14.28 10.74
N ASP A 383 9.41 13.64 11.61
CA ASP A 383 8.90 12.64 12.56
C ASP A 383 8.23 13.31 13.77
N GLY A 384 7.20 12.66 14.31
CA GLY A 384 6.58 13.00 15.60
C GLY A 384 7.43 12.55 16.78
N ALA A 385 7.38 13.27 17.89
CA ALA A 385 8.32 13.08 18.99
C ALA A 385 7.75 12.24 20.14
N ALA A 386 8.65 11.61 20.91
CA ALA A 386 8.26 10.85 22.10
C ALA A 386 7.73 11.77 23.20
N ALA A 387 6.74 11.26 23.94
CA ALA A 387 6.10 11.96 25.04
C ALA A 387 6.83 11.81 26.38
N GLY A 388 6.49 12.67 27.33
CA GLY A 388 7.02 12.65 28.68
C GLY A 388 6.44 11.52 29.52
N ALA A 389 7.26 10.95 30.40
CA ALA A 389 6.77 10.06 31.45
C ALA A 389 6.04 10.86 32.54
N GLY A 390 5.02 10.27 33.18
CA GLY A 390 4.30 10.86 34.30
C GLY A 390 5.10 10.83 35.59
N GLY A 391 4.95 11.88 36.40
CA GLY A 391 5.57 12.02 37.71
C GLY A 391 5.01 11.04 38.73
N SER A 392 5.84 10.59 39.66
CA SER A 392 5.44 9.66 40.71
C SER A 392 4.44 10.31 41.67
N GLY A 393 3.49 9.54 42.20
CA GLY A 393 2.48 10.07 43.13
C GLY A 393 3.08 10.46 44.48
N GLY A 394 2.54 11.49 45.13
CA GLY A 394 3.00 11.92 46.45
C GLY A 394 2.69 10.94 47.59
N THR A 395 3.33 11.14 48.75
CA THR A 395 3.05 10.38 49.97
C THR A 395 1.75 10.87 50.63
N GLY A 396 0.79 9.98 50.86
CA GLY A 396 -0.50 10.34 51.47
C GLY A 396 -1.69 9.64 50.79
N SER A 397 -2.84 9.58 51.47
CA SER A 397 -3.92 8.64 51.18
C SER A 397 -4.91 9.05 50.07
N THR A 398 -4.64 10.12 49.31
CA THR A 398 -5.58 10.67 48.31
C THR A 398 -4.94 11.14 47.00
N ALA A 399 -3.63 11.00 46.83
CA ALA A 399 -2.89 11.59 45.71
C ALA A 399 -2.39 10.53 44.71
N ALA A 400 -2.89 10.56 43.47
CA ALA A 400 -2.48 9.64 42.41
C ALA A 400 -1.09 9.98 41.83
N ALA A 401 -0.53 9.06 41.05
CA ALA A 401 0.61 9.33 40.17
C ALA A 401 0.13 9.86 38.81
N GLY A 402 0.95 10.67 38.15
CA GLY A 402 0.61 11.31 36.88
C GLY A 402 0.59 10.32 35.70
N GLY A 403 -0.24 10.59 34.70
CA GLY A 403 -0.21 9.87 33.44
C GLY A 403 1.03 10.20 32.61
N GLY A 404 1.46 9.31 31.73
CA GLY A 404 2.39 9.67 30.65
C GLY A 404 1.65 10.37 29.51
N GLY A 405 2.32 11.28 28.80
CA GLY A 405 1.73 12.02 27.68
C GLY A 405 1.54 11.18 26.43
N GLU A 406 0.76 11.68 25.47
CA GLU A 406 0.56 11.05 24.17
C GLU A 406 1.73 11.34 23.23
N GLY A 407 2.18 10.33 22.49
CA GLY A 407 3.27 10.44 21.51
C GLY A 407 2.82 11.20 20.26
N GLY A 408 3.71 12.04 19.73
CA GLY A 408 3.38 12.93 18.62
C GLY A 408 3.11 12.19 17.31
N ALA A 409 2.11 12.65 16.55
CA ALA A 409 1.84 12.12 15.22
C ALA A 409 2.97 12.47 14.22
N GLY A 410 3.25 11.58 13.28
CA GLY A 410 4.18 11.84 12.18
C GLY A 410 3.59 12.76 11.12
N GLY A 411 4.41 13.62 10.51
CA GLY A 411 3.94 14.59 9.53
C GLY A 411 3.44 13.96 8.23
N ALA A 412 2.52 14.64 7.54
CA ALA A 412 2.09 14.21 6.20
C ALA A 412 3.17 14.46 5.14
N GLY A 413 3.46 13.47 4.30
CA GLY A 413 4.45 13.54 3.23
C GLY A 413 4.07 14.52 2.13
N GLY A 414 5.07 15.16 1.54
CA GLY A 414 4.89 16.18 0.52
C GLY A 414 4.28 15.65 -0.77
N ALA A 415 3.30 16.36 -1.32
CA ALA A 415 2.71 16.05 -2.61
C ALA A 415 3.67 16.34 -3.77
N GLY A 416 3.65 15.52 -4.81
CA GLY A 416 4.40 15.76 -6.04
C GLY A 416 3.79 16.86 -6.91
N GLY A 417 4.63 17.62 -7.60
CA GLY A 417 4.23 18.68 -8.53
C GLY A 417 3.67 18.12 -9.83
N ALA A 418 2.69 18.81 -10.43
CA ALA A 418 2.14 18.40 -11.72
C ALA A 418 3.17 18.57 -12.85
N GLY A 419 3.16 17.68 -13.84
CA GLY A 419 3.95 17.85 -15.06
C GLY A 419 3.42 18.99 -15.93
N GLY A 420 4.32 19.61 -16.70
CA GLY A 420 3.98 20.68 -17.64
C GLY A 420 3.37 20.17 -18.94
N ASN A 421 2.50 20.97 -19.55
CA ASN A 421 1.83 20.62 -20.80
C ASN A 421 2.70 20.94 -22.04
N ALA A 422 2.69 20.08 -23.06
CA ALA A 422 3.07 20.50 -24.42
C ALA A 422 1.89 21.19 -25.14
N ARG A 423 2.11 21.85 -26.30
CA ARG A 423 1.12 22.79 -26.88
C ARG A 423 0.63 22.53 -28.30
N LEU A 424 1.50 22.42 -29.31
CA LEU A 424 1.10 21.98 -30.66
C LEU A 424 1.87 20.74 -31.14
N LEU A 425 3.14 20.58 -30.74
CA LEU A 425 3.97 19.39 -30.96
C LEU A 425 4.92 19.19 -29.75
N GLY A 426 5.00 17.98 -29.20
CA GLY A 426 5.87 17.63 -28.06
C GLY A 426 5.21 16.67 -27.07
N VAL A 427 5.97 16.13 -26.11
CA VAL A 427 5.41 15.29 -25.02
C VAL A 427 5.12 16.10 -23.76
N GLY A 428 4.10 15.68 -23.01
CA GLY A 428 3.85 16.22 -21.68
C GLY A 428 4.94 15.80 -20.69
N GLY A 429 5.28 16.67 -19.74
CA GLY A 429 6.27 16.36 -18.70
C GLY A 429 5.73 15.32 -17.72
N ALA A 430 6.59 14.50 -17.12
CA ALA A 430 6.17 13.61 -16.03
C ALA A 430 5.75 14.41 -14.79
N GLY A 431 4.79 13.89 -14.02
CA GLY A 431 4.47 14.38 -12.69
C GLY A 431 5.53 13.94 -11.68
N GLY A 432 5.81 14.79 -10.69
CA GLY A 432 6.75 14.46 -9.63
C GLY A 432 6.17 13.41 -8.68
N HIS A 433 7.00 12.49 -8.18
CA HIS A 433 6.60 11.61 -7.09
C HIS A 433 6.23 12.40 -5.81
N GLY A 434 5.24 11.90 -5.08
CA GLY A 434 4.99 12.27 -3.68
C GLY A 434 5.96 11.56 -2.74
N ALA A 435 6.19 12.15 -1.57
CA ALA A 435 7.24 11.72 -0.64
C ALA A 435 6.69 11.11 0.66
N SER A 436 7.57 10.57 1.49
CA SER A 436 7.18 9.78 2.65
C SER A 436 6.56 10.60 3.78
N GLY A 437 5.55 10.02 4.44
CA GLY A 437 5.08 10.50 5.73
C GLY A 437 6.09 10.21 6.83
N GLY A 438 6.11 11.06 7.86
CA GLY A 438 7.00 10.91 9.02
C GLY A 438 6.56 9.77 9.95
N LEU A 439 7.52 9.18 10.65
CA LEU A 439 7.25 8.24 11.73
C LEU A 439 6.61 8.98 12.91
N ALA A 440 5.89 8.24 13.75
CA ALA A 440 5.33 8.79 14.97
C ALA A 440 6.26 8.64 16.19
N GLY A 441 5.96 9.39 17.24
CA GLY A 441 6.62 9.31 18.53
C GLY A 441 5.93 8.37 19.52
N ALA A 442 6.71 7.72 20.38
CA ALA A 442 6.20 6.78 21.38
C ALA A 442 5.48 7.48 22.55
N GLY A 443 4.49 6.80 23.12
CA GLY A 443 3.73 7.27 24.28
C GLY A 443 4.53 7.24 25.58
N GLY A 444 4.19 8.13 26.50
CA GLY A 444 4.89 8.31 27.77
C GLY A 444 4.54 7.24 28.80
N ASN A 445 5.52 6.77 29.58
CA ASN A 445 5.25 5.84 30.68
C ASN A 445 4.48 6.53 31.83
N GLY A 446 3.53 5.84 32.46
CA GLY A 446 2.79 6.34 33.62
C GLY A 446 3.62 6.35 34.91
N GLY A 447 3.36 7.31 35.78
CA GLY A 447 4.08 7.50 37.04
C GLY A 447 3.84 6.38 38.06
N ASN A 448 4.85 6.06 38.86
CA ASN A 448 4.74 5.03 39.90
C ASN A 448 4.05 5.56 41.17
N ALA A 449 3.36 4.67 41.90
CA ALA A 449 2.81 5.01 43.22
C ALA A 449 3.90 5.03 44.30
N ILE A 450 3.91 6.04 45.18
CA ILE A 450 4.76 6.12 46.39
C ILE A 450 3.91 5.84 47.64
N ALA A 451 4.56 5.48 48.75
CA ALA A 451 3.92 4.98 49.97
C ALA A 451 2.75 5.86 50.48
N GLY A 452 1.54 5.29 50.47
CA GLY A 452 0.28 5.95 50.82
C GLY A 452 -0.69 6.07 49.64
N ASN A 453 -0.18 6.21 48.41
CA ASN A 453 -0.99 6.27 47.19
C ASN A 453 -1.47 4.86 46.76
N PRO A 454 -2.77 4.65 46.46
CA PRO A 454 -3.29 3.40 45.92
C PRO A 454 -2.96 3.13 44.44
N ASN A 455 -2.83 4.15 43.58
CA ASN A 455 -2.91 3.97 42.12
C ASN A 455 -1.66 4.47 41.38
N GLY A 456 -1.14 3.63 40.47
CA GLY A 456 -0.17 4.04 39.45
C GLY A 456 -0.84 4.81 38.31
N GLY A 457 -0.09 5.69 37.64
CA GLY A 457 -0.58 6.49 36.52
C GLY A 457 -0.66 5.67 35.22
N ASN A 458 -1.57 6.04 34.32
CA ASN A 458 -1.66 5.38 33.01
C ASN A 458 -0.48 5.80 32.11
N GLY A 459 -0.02 4.91 31.25
CA GLY A 459 0.84 5.29 30.13
C GLY A 459 0.01 5.94 29.01
N GLY A 460 0.61 6.90 28.31
CA GLY A 460 -0.03 7.62 27.20
C GLY A 460 0.07 6.85 25.88
N ASN A 461 -0.79 7.18 24.93
CA ASN A 461 -0.88 6.51 23.64
C ASN A 461 0.33 6.83 22.75
N GLY A 462 0.71 5.92 21.87
CA GLY A 462 1.72 6.16 20.82
C GLY A 462 1.09 6.90 19.63
N GLY A 463 1.88 7.76 18.98
CA GLY A 463 1.39 8.60 17.89
C GLY A 463 1.02 7.81 16.62
N ASN A 464 0.14 8.41 15.82
CA ASN A 464 -0.24 7.88 14.49
C ASN A 464 0.83 8.20 13.44
N GLY A 465 1.09 7.26 12.53
CA GLY A 465 2.06 7.43 11.45
C GLY A 465 1.58 8.43 10.39
N GLY A 466 2.50 9.22 9.85
CA GLY A 466 2.19 10.23 8.85
C GLY A 466 1.71 9.64 7.52
N ALA A 467 0.71 10.25 6.88
CA ALA A 467 0.26 9.82 5.56
C ALA A 467 1.34 10.07 4.49
N GLY A 468 1.43 9.18 3.48
CA GLY A 468 2.29 9.39 2.32
C GLY A 468 1.75 10.47 1.39
N GLY A 469 2.64 11.28 0.81
CA GLY A 469 2.26 12.35 -0.10
C GLY A 469 1.71 11.84 -1.42
N VAL A 470 0.71 12.52 -1.98
CA VAL A 470 0.14 12.15 -3.29
C VAL A 470 1.11 12.41 -4.43
N GLY A 471 1.12 11.54 -5.44
CA GLY A 471 1.89 11.74 -6.66
C GLY A 471 1.31 12.87 -7.51
N GLY A 472 2.18 13.66 -8.13
CA GLY A 472 1.78 14.72 -9.04
C GLY A 472 1.17 14.15 -10.31
N ALA A 473 0.11 14.77 -10.83
CA ALA A 473 -0.41 14.41 -12.14
C ALA A 473 0.66 14.61 -13.22
N GLY A 474 0.63 13.80 -14.27
CA GLY A 474 1.45 14.08 -15.46
C GLY A 474 1.07 15.42 -16.10
N GLY A 475 1.88 15.87 -17.04
CA GLY A 475 1.60 17.00 -17.92
C GLY A 475 0.86 16.55 -19.17
N ALA A 476 -0.10 17.35 -19.63
CA ALA A 476 -0.90 17.03 -20.80
C ALA A 476 0.03 16.80 -22.00
N GLY A 477 -0.26 15.72 -22.72
CA GLY A 477 0.42 15.44 -23.97
C GLY A 477 0.26 16.61 -24.92
N GLY A 478 1.22 16.73 -25.83
CA GLY A 478 1.02 17.59 -26.98
C GLY A 478 -0.31 17.31 -27.93
N LEU A 479 -1.54 18.64 -29.42
CA LEU A 479 -2.75 18.74 -30.34
C LEU A 479 -2.61 18.07 -31.73
N LEU A 480 -1.43 18.12 -32.37
CA LEU A 480 -1.13 17.32 -33.57
C LEU A 480 -0.36 16.02 -33.23
N PHE A 481 0.83 16.12 -32.65
CA PHE A 481 1.67 14.97 -32.24
C PHE A 481 2.24 15.11 -30.82
N GLY A 482 1.83 14.23 -29.89
CA GLY A 482 2.35 14.24 -28.52
C GLY A 482 1.76 13.17 -27.60
N ALA A 483 2.63 12.47 -26.85
CA ALA A 483 2.20 11.57 -25.78
C ALA A 483 2.02 12.32 -24.45
N GLY A 484 1.05 11.90 -23.64
CA GLY A 484 0.86 12.38 -22.27
C GLY A 484 2.02 11.99 -21.35
N GLY A 485 2.38 12.89 -20.44
CA GLY A 485 3.35 12.58 -19.39
C GLY A 485 2.78 11.57 -18.39
N THR A 486 3.64 10.75 -17.79
CA THR A 486 3.23 9.83 -16.71
C THR A 486 2.87 10.61 -15.45
N GLY A 487 1.88 10.14 -14.70
CA GLY A 487 1.72 10.55 -13.30
C GLY A 487 2.91 10.10 -12.46
N GLY A 488 3.27 10.87 -11.43
CA GLY A 488 4.26 10.48 -10.43
C GLY A 488 3.65 9.52 -9.40
N ASP A 489 4.49 8.68 -8.79
CA ASP A 489 4.05 7.74 -7.76
C ASP A 489 3.70 8.46 -6.44
N GLY A 490 2.83 7.84 -5.63
CA GLY A 490 2.54 8.28 -4.27
C GLY A 490 3.57 7.79 -3.26
N GLY A 491 3.84 8.60 -2.24
CA GLY A 491 4.82 8.32 -1.20
C GLY A 491 4.39 7.23 -0.22
N ILE A 492 5.38 6.57 0.39
CA ILE A 492 5.16 5.57 1.45
C ILE A 492 4.75 6.27 2.74
N ALA A 493 3.79 5.72 3.48
CA ALA A 493 3.38 6.30 4.76
C ALA A 493 4.34 5.95 5.90
N GLY A 494 4.39 6.82 6.90
CA GLY A 494 5.18 6.62 8.11
C GLY A 494 4.58 5.55 9.02
N GLY A 495 5.44 4.86 9.76
CA GLY A 495 5.04 3.95 10.82
C GLY A 495 4.51 4.71 12.04
N ALA A 496 3.50 4.15 12.69
CA ALA A 496 3.08 4.57 14.01
C ALA A 496 4.00 4.02 15.10
N ALA A 497 3.82 4.51 16.32
CA ALA A 497 4.66 4.19 17.45
C ALA A 497 3.92 3.52 18.61
N ASP A 498 4.70 2.92 19.49
CA ASP A 498 4.22 2.15 20.63
C ASP A 498 3.67 3.06 21.73
N GLY A 499 2.68 2.54 22.47
CA GLY A 499 2.19 3.21 23.68
C GLY A 499 3.20 3.15 24.83
N GLY A 500 3.05 4.07 25.78
CA GLY A 500 3.81 4.06 27.04
C GLY A 500 3.26 3.07 28.06
N SER A 501 4.13 2.47 28.87
CA SER A 501 3.72 1.47 29.87
C SER A 501 3.07 2.11 31.10
N GLY A 502 2.08 1.44 31.69
CA GLY A 502 1.41 1.88 32.92
C GLY A 502 2.31 1.82 34.15
N GLY A 503 2.12 2.78 35.06
CA GLY A 503 2.88 2.92 36.30
C GLY A 503 2.53 1.87 37.36
N ASN A 504 3.52 1.47 38.15
CA ASN A 504 3.39 0.37 39.11
C ASN A 504 2.74 0.77 40.44
N ARG A 505 2.04 -0.19 41.04
CA ARG A 505 1.54 -0.16 42.42
C ARG A 505 2.60 -0.66 43.42
N ILE A 506 2.53 -0.19 44.67
CA ILE A 506 3.34 -0.73 45.77
C ILE A 506 2.81 -2.07 46.30
N THR A 507 3.72 -3.04 46.40
CA THR A 507 3.54 -4.38 46.98
C THR A 507 3.39 -4.34 48.51
N GLY A 508 2.26 -3.82 49.02
CA GLY A 508 1.99 -3.79 50.46
C GLY A 508 0.64 -3.23 50.92
N GLY A 509 -0.05 -2.44 50.09
CA GLY A 509 -1.41 -1.93 50.40
C GLY A 509 -2.51 -2.90 49.92
N THR A 510 -3.69 -2.83 50.54
CA THR A 510 -4.84 -3.70 50.21
C THR A 510 -5.84 -3.13 49.20
N SER A 511 -5.79 -1.82 48.89
CA SER A 511 -6.71 -1.14 47.94
C SER A 511 -5.98 -0.33 46.86
N GLY A 512 -6.43 -0.41 45.61
CA GLY A 512 -5.86 0.30 44.44
C GLY A 512 -5.23 -0.62 43.36
N SER A 513 -4.87 -0.04 42.20
CA SER A 513 -4.37 -0.78 41.02
C SER A 513 -3.08 -0.18 40.42
N GLY A 514 -2.42 -0.95 39.56
CA GLY A 514 -1.48 -0.41 38.57
C GLY A 514 -2.21 0.41 37.52
N GLY A 515 -1.49 1.29 36.82
CA GLY A 515 -2.05 2.08 35.72
C GLY A 515 -2.22 1.27 34.44
N ALA A 516 -3.09 1.72 33.54
CA ALA A 516 -3.24 1.15 32.21
C ALA A 516 -2.00 1.41 31.34
N GLY A 517 -1.68 0.50 30.41
CA GLY A 517 -0.77 0.78 29.30
C GLY A 517 -1.46 1.59 28.20
N GLY A 518 -0.74 2.53 27.58
CA GLY A 518 -1.23 3.28 26.44
C GLY A 518 -1.37 2.42 25.19
N MET A 519 -2.26 2.83 24.29
CA MET A 519 -2.47 2.16 23.00
C MET A 519 -1.34 2.47 22.02
N GLY A 520 -1.06 1.58 21.08
CA GLY A 520 -0.20 1.88 19.92
C GLY A 520 -0.96 2.65 18.85
N GLY A 521 -0.28 3.56 18.14
CA GLY A 521 -0.92 4.39 17.11
C GLY A 521 -1.23 3.65 15.81
N ALA A 522 -2.13 4.19 15.00
CA ALA A 522 -2.45 3.64 13.67
C ALA A 522 -1.44 4.10 12.61
N GLY A 523 -0.95 3.16 11.78
CA GLY A 523 -0.01 3.46 10.70
C GLY A 523 -0.62 4.35 9.62
N GLY A 524 0.20 5.19 8.99
CA GLY A 524 -0.30 6.19 8.03
C GLY A 524 -0.87 5.58 6.74
N ALA A 525 -1.77 6.30 6.08
CA ALA A 525 -2.28 5.91 4.77
C ALA A 525 -1.25 6.20 3.66
N GLY A 526 -1.00 5.25 2.77
CA GLY A 526 -0.09 5.40 1.63
C GLY A 526 -0.57 6.45 0.63
N GLY A 527 0.37 7.16 0.00
CA GLY A 527 0.07 8.22 -0.96
C GLY A 527 -0.61 7.69 -2.22
N VAL A 528 -1.62 8.40 -2.70
CA VAL A 528 -2.29 8.08 -3.97
C VAL A 528 -1.38 8.43 -5.15
N GLY A 529 -1.24 7.54 -6.12
CA GLY A 529 -0.50 7.77 -7.36
C GLY A 529 -1.14 8.85 -8.23
N GLY A 530 -0.32 9.69 -8.84
CA GLY A 530 -0.76 10.78 -9.71
C GLY A 530 -1.45 10.26 -10.96
N GLY A 531 -2.52 10.91 -11.38
CA GLY A 531 -3.19 10.57 -12.64
C GLY A 531 -2.30 10.90 -13.85
N GLY A 532 -2.30 10.02 -14.84
CA GLY A 532 -1.95 10.43 -16.20
C GLY A 532 -3.02 11.41 -16.70
N PRO A 533 -2.67 12.61 -17.17
CA PRO A 533 -3.63 13.50 -17.81
C PRO A 533 -3.93 12.98 -19.22
N SER A 534 -5.15 13.19 -19.69
CA SER A 534 -5.45 13.01 -21.11
C SER A 534 -4.51 13.88 -21.96
N GLY A 535 -4.13 13.41 -23.15
CA GLY A 535 -3.66 14.32 -24.20
C GLY A 535 -4.81 15.27 -24.52
N GLY A 536 -4.77 16.49 -23.96
CA GLY A 536 -5.96 17.23 -23.54
C GLY A 536 -7.04 17.38 -24.61
N GLY A 537 -8.16 16.67 -24.43
CA GLY A 537 -9.42 16.83 -25.18
C GLY A 537 -9.43 16.33 -26.64
N GLU A 538 -8.55 16.85 -27.49
CA GLU A 538 -8.79 16.96 -28.93
C GLU A 538 -7.59 16.58 -29.83
N TRP A 539 -6.62 15.85 -29.29
CA TRP A 539 -5.34 15.55 -29.97
C TRP A 539 -5.45 14.59 -31.15
N LEU A 540 -4.72 14.82 -32.24
CA LEU A 540 -4.72 13.94 -33.41
C LEU A 540 -3.95 12.63 -33.17
N VAL A 541 -2.67 12.69 -32.80
CA VAL A 541 -1.79 11.52 -32.66
C VAL A 541 -0.98 11.54 -31.35
N GLY A 542 -1.08 10.46 -30.57
CA GLY A 542 -0.26 10.23 -29.37
C GLY A 542 -0.94 9.41 -28.28
N ASN A 543 -0.17 8.71 -27.46
CA ASN A 543 -0.70 7.87 -26.39
C ASN A 543 -1.05 8.67 -25.13
N GLY A 544 -2.05 8.22 -24.37
CA GLY A 544 -2.38 8.80 -23.08
C GLY A 544 -1.29 8.53 -22.04
N GLY A 545 -1.11 9.44 -21.08
CA GLY A 545 -0.17 9.25 -19.97
C GLY A 545 -0.58 8.07 -19.09
N ALA A 546 0.40 7.27 -18.64
CA ALA A 546 0.14 6.26 -17.62
C ALA A 546 -0.04 6.91 -16.23
N GLY A 547 -0.85 6.32 -15.36
CA GLY A 547 -0.97 6.74 -13.98
C GLY A 547 0.18 6.21 -13.11
N GLY A 548 0.61 7.01 -12.13
CA GLY A 548 1.65 6.63 -11.17
C GLY A 548 1.16 5.62 -10.15
N HIS A 549 2.08 4.94 -9.49
CA HIS A 549 1.79 3.91 -8.51
C HIS A 549 1.34 4.47 -7.15
N GLY A 550 0.55 3.71 -6.41
CA GLY A 550 0.21 4.02 -5.02
C GLY A 550 1.33 3.63 -4.05
N GLY A 551 1.58 4.46 -3.03
CA GLY A 551 2.58 4.21 -2.00
C GLY A 551 2.08 3.21 -0.93
N ALA A 552 3.00 2.52 -0.26
CA ALA A 552 2.65 1.56 0.80
C ALA A 552 2.10 2.23 2.07
N GLY A 553 1.19 1.54 2.76
CA GLY A 553 0.66 1.95 4.06
C GLY A 553 1.63 1.67 5.22
N GLY A 554 1.53 2.47 6.27
CA GLY A 554 2.45 2.44 7.41
C GLY A 554 2.17 1.30 8.39
N VAL A 555 3.20 0.84 9.10
CA VAL A 555 3.04 -0.15 10.19
C VAL A 555 2.32 0.47 11.38
N GLY A 556 1.39 -0.28 12.00
CA GLY A 556 0.73 0.10 13.24
C GLY A 556 1.60 -0.14 14.49
N GLY A 557 1.49 0.73 15.49
CA GLY A 557 2.29 0.68 16.71
C GLY A 557 1.82 -0.38 17.71
N ASN A 558 2.73 -0.84 18.58
CA ASN A 558 2.41 -1.86 19.57
C ASN A 558 1.65 -1.29 20.77
N GLY A 559 0.68 -2.04 21.30
CA GLY A 559 0.01 -1.69 22.55
C GLY A 559 0.94 -1.88 23.76
N ALA A 560 0.87 -1.03 24.78
CA ALA A 560 1.81 -1.04 25.88
C ALA A 560 1.44 -1.97 27.04
N LYS A 561 2.39 -2.25 27.95
CA LYS A 561 2.13 -3.02 29.17
C LYS A 561 1.33 -2.22 30.19
N GLY A 562 0.40 -2.88 30.88
CA GLY A 562 -0.18 -2.35 32.11
C GLY A 562 0.81 -2.43 33.28
N GLY A 563 0.64 -1.54 34.26
CA GLY A 563 1.46 -1.50 35.46
C GLY A 563 1.17 -2.65 36.43
N ILE A 564 2.19 -3.05 37.20
CA ILE A 564 2.09 -4.13 38.20
C ILE A 564 0.95 -3.79 39.17
N GLY A 565 -0.02 -4.71 39.29
CA GLY A 565 -1.19 -4.57 40.15
C GLY A 565 -2.53 -4.46 39.42
N LEU A 566 -2.78 -5.32 38.42
CA LEU A 566 -4.02 -5.36 37.62
C LEU A 566 -4.26 -4.15 36.68
N GLY A 567 -3.22 -3.42 36.30
CA GLY A 567 -3.32 -2.47 35.19
C GLY A 567 -3.57 -3.20 33.87
N PRO A 568 -4.56 -2.81 33.04
CA PRO A 568 -4.76 -3.42 31.72
C PRO A 568 -3.64 -3.01 30.76
N ALA A 569 -3.29 -3.87 29.81
CA ALA A 569 -2.41 -3.51 28.70
C ALA A 569 -3.19 -2.72 27.63
N GLY A 570 -2.49 -1.89 26.87
CA GLY A 570 -3.08 -1.08 25.81
C GLY A 570 -3.38 -1.91 24.55
N ALA A 571 -4.35 -1.46 23.77
CA ALA A 571 -4.63 -2.02 22.44
C ALA A 571 -3.51 -1.69 21.46
N SER A 572 -3.33 -2.52 20.43
CA SER A 572 -2.36 -2.24 19.36
C SER A 572 -3.02 -1.44 18.24
N GLY A 573 -2.24 -0.63 17.51
CA GLY A 573 -2.77 0.20 16.43
C GLY A 573 -2.78 -0.50 15.07
N THR A 574 -3.78 -0.20 14.24
CA THR A 574 -3.98 -0.85 12.94
C THR A 574 -2.90 -0.47 11.93
N GLY A 575 -2.61 -1.39 11.01
CA GLY A 575 -1.81 -1.08 9.82
C GLY A 575 -2.52 -0.07 8.92
N GLY A 576 -1.77 0.84 8.32
CA GLY A 576 -2.29 1.86 7.43
C GLY A 576 -2.69 1.31 6.07
N VAL A 577 -3.70 1.92 5.44
CA VAL A 577 -4.15 1.50 4.10
C VAL A 577 -3.10 1.80 3.03
N GLY A 578 -2.97 0.93 2.03
CA GLY A 578 -2.16 1.17 0.85
C GLY A 578 -2.77 2.27 -0.03
N GLY A 579 -1.91 3.09 -0.62
CA GLY A 579 -2.32 4.18 -1.51
C GLY A 579 -2.93 3.66 -2.80
N ALA A 580 -3.96 4.34 -3.30
CA ALA A 580 -4.58 3.99 -4.58
C ALA A 580 -3.64 4.28 -5.75
N GLY A 581 -3.75 3.50 -6.82
CA GLY A 581 -3.03 3.75 -8.07
C GLY A 581 -3.66 4.88 -8.88
N GLY A 582 -2.85 5.68 -9.57
CA GLY A 582 -3.32 6.77 -10.43
C GLY A 582 -4.00 6.24 -11.69
N ASN A 583 -5.07 6.89 -12.15
CA ASN A 583 -5.72 6.52 -13.41
C ASN A 583 -4.81 6.81 -14.62
N GLY A 584 -4.80 5.90 -15.59
CA GLY A 584 -4.23 6.09 -16.92
C GLY A 584 -5.18 6.89 -17.82
N ALA A 585 -4.62 7.51 -18.85
CA ALA A 585 -5.30 8.60 -19.54
C ALA A 585 -5.79 8.32 -20.95
N ALA A 586 -6.70 9.17 -21.45
CA ALA A 586 -7.17 9.09 -22.82
C ALA A 586 -6.04 9.34 -23.84
N GLY A 587 -5.95 8.45 -24.85
CA GLY A 587 -5.12 8.62 -26.04
C GLY A 587 -5.72 9.61 -27.06
N GLY A 588 -4.89 10.06 -27.99
CA GLY A 588 -5.26 11.00 -29.05
C GLY A 588 -6.33 10.46 -30.00
N TRP A 589 -7.32 11.30 -30.29
CA TRP A 589 -8.56 11.07 -31.03
C TRP A 589 -8.44 10.30 -32.35
N LEU A 590 -7.41 10.51 -33.17
CA LEU A 590 -7.23 9.70 -34.39
C LEU A 590 -6.40 8.45 -34.10
N TYR A 591 -5.15 8.62 -33.64
CA TYR A 591 -4.23 7.50 -33.41
C TYR A 591 -3.54 7.64 -32.05
N GLY A 592 -4.03 6.90 -31.05
CA GLY A 592 -3.49 6.99 -29.70
C GLY A 592 -4.07 5.94 -28.77
N ASN A 593 -3.20 5.10 -28.20
CA ASN A 593 -3.58 4.13 -27.20
C ASN A 593 -3.85 4.82 -25.85
N GLY A 594 -4.73 4.22 -25.06
CA GLY A 594 -4.94 4.66 -23.68
C GLY A 594 -3.73 4.38 -22.80
N GLY A 595 -3.43 5.28 -21.87
CA GLY A 595 -2.40 5.09 -20.86
C GLY A 595 -2.80 4.00 -19.85
N ALA A 596 -1.83 3.24 -19.36
CA ALA A 596 -2.09 2.23 -18.33
C ALA A 596 -2.42 2.87 -16.97
N GLY A 597 -3.30 2.23 -16.20
CA GLY A 597 -3.55 2.59 -14.81
C GLY A 597 -2.41 2.13 -13.91
N GLY A 598 -2.09 2.94 -12.90
CA GLY A 598 -1.05 2.63 -11.93
C GLY A 598 -1.46 1.49 -10.99
N ASN A 599 -0.52 0.61 -10.67
CA ASN A 599 -0.67 -0.34 -9.57
C ASN A 599 -0.83 0.40 -8.23
N ALA A 600 -1.55 -0.19 -7.29
CA ALA A 600 -1.71 0.37 -5.95
C ALA A 600 -0.65 -0.13 -4.96
N GLY A 601 -0.53 0.58 -3.84
CA GLY A 601 0.39 0.25 -2.76
C GLY A 601 -0.17 -0.85 -1.84
N VAL A 602 0.75 -1.60 -1.22
CA VAL A 602 0.40 -2.61 -0.21
C VAL A 602 -0.08 -1.98 1.10
N GLY A 603 -0.93 -2.69 1.83
CA GLY A 603 -1.34 -2.31 3.18
C GLY A 603 -0.22 -2.54 4.22
N GLY A 604 -0.18 -1.69 5.24
CA GLY A 604 0.78 -1.79 6.32
C GLY A 604 0.47 -2.89 7.34
N LEU A 605 1.49 -3.35 8.07
CA LEU A 605 1.34 -4.41 9.08
C LEU A 605 0.56 -3.91 10.31
N GLY A 606 -0.27 -4.75 10.90
CA GLY A 606 -0.95 -4.46 12.17
C GLY A 606 -0.01 -4.55 13.37
N GLY A 607 -0.20 -3.67 14.36
CA GLY A 607 0.66 -3.59 15.55
C GLY A 607 0.62 -4.83 16.46
N GLY A 608 1.76 -5.11 17.09
CA GLY A 608 2.01 -6.22 18.01
C GLY A 608 1.63 -5.94 19.47
N THR A 609 1.56 -6.99 20.28
CA THR A 609 1.15 -6.88 21.69
C THR A 609 2.32 -6.58 22.64
N GLY A 610 2.14 -5.60 23.52
CA GLY A 610 3.08 -5.31 24.61
C GLY A 610 3.25 -6.50 25.56
N ALA A 611 4.50 -6.90 25.79
CA ALA A 611 4.82 -8.22 26.32
C ALA A 611 4.34 -8.49 27.77
N VAL A 612 3.22 -9.22 27.88
CA VAL A 612 2.91 -10.20 28.94
C VAL A 612 2.96 -9.67 30.39
N VAL A 613 1.84 -9.12 30.86
CA VAL A 613 1.21 -9.40 32.20
C VAL A 613 -0.23 -8.82 32.24
N GLY A 614 -1.06 -9.21 31.27
CA GLY A 614 -2.47 -8.81 31.21
C GLY A 614 -3.28 -9.78 30.36
N PHE A 615 -4.55 -10.02 30.72
CA PHE A 615 -5.41 -10.98 30.02
C PHE A 615 -6.13 -10.33 28.82
N GLY A 616 -5.88 -10.81 27.61
CA GLY A 616 -6.78 -10.59 26.47
C GLY A 616 -6.66 -9.24 25.77
N ILE A 617 -5.44 -8.85 25.36
CA ILE A 617 -5.28 -7.79 24.36
C ILE A 617 -5.18 -8.42 22.96
N THR A 618 -6.03 -7.96 22.04
CA THR A 618 -5.88 -8.28 20.61
C THR A 618 -4.86 -7.33 19.99
N GLY A 619 -3.85 -7.88 19.31
CA GLY A 619 -3.11 -7.14 18.30
C GLY A 619 -4.01 -6.72 17.13
N ALA A 620 -3.52 -5.79 16.32
CA ALA A 620 -4.38 -5.03 15.42
C ALA A 620 -4.57 -5.66 14.04
N ALA A 621 -5.64 -5.30 13.35
CA ALA A 621 -5.79 -5.63 11.94
C ALA A 621 -4.69 -4.99 11.09
N GLY A 622 -4.23 -5.72 10.07
CA GLY A 622 -3.38 -5.17 9.02
C GLY A 622 -4.18 -4.25 8.09
N GLY A 623 -3.50 -3.30 7.47
CA GLY A 623 -4.11 -2.34 6.56
C GLY A 623 -4.57 -3.00 5.27
N ALA A 624 -5.67 -2.52 4.70
CA ALA A 624 -6.10 -2.95 3.37
C ALA A 624 -5.13 -2.45 2.29
N GLY A 625 -4.89 -3.25 1.26
CA GLY A 625 -4.16 -2.81 0.06
C GLY A 625 -4.98 -1.82 -0.77
N GLY A 626 -4.29 -0.92 -1.48
CA GLY A 626 -4.96 0.13 -2.24
C GLY A 626 -5.70 -0.40 -3.48
N ALA A 627 -6.74 0.32 -3.92
CA ALA A 627 -7.39 0.06 -5.20
C ALA A 627 -6.57 0.65 -6.36
N ALA A 628 -6.40 -0.11 -7.44
CA ALA A 628 -5.59 0.32 -8.58
C ALA A 628 -6.30 1.33 -9.48
N GLY A 629 -5.50 2.09 -10.24
CA GLY A 629 -6.01 3.03 -11.23
C GLY A 629 -6.60 2.30 -12.45
N ALA A 630 -7.68 2.85 -13.01
CA ALA A 630 -8.24 2.39 -14.28
C ALA A 630 -7.32 2.78 -15.45
N GLY A 631 -7.31 1.97 -16.51
CA GLY A 631 -6.69 2.30 -17.77
C GLY A 631 -7.50 3.32 -18.56
N GLY A 632 -6.83 4.17 -19.32
CA GLY A 632 -7.46 5.24 -20.09
C GLY A 632 -8.08 4.75 -21.40
N GLY A 633 -9.08 5.48 -21.90
CA GLY A 633 -9.68 5.22 -23.21
C GLY A 633 -8.71 5.52 -24.39
N ALA A 634 -9.05 5.05 -25.58
CA ALA A 634 -8.28 5.30 -26.79
C ALA A 634 -9.03 6.12 -27.83
N GLY A 635 -8.30 6.77 -28.74
CA GLY A 635 -8.88 7.37 -29.94
C GLY A 635 -9.16 6.34 -31.04
N ILE A 636 -9.72 6.79 -32.16
CA ILE A 636 -10.30 6.01 -33.28
C ILE A 636 -9.51 4.73 -33.63
N TRP A 637 -8.19 4.78 -33.77
CA TRP A 637 -7.35 3.63 -34.15
C TRP A 637 -6.56 2.97 -33.00
N GLY A 638 -6.69 3.45 -31.76
CA GLY A 638 -5.89 3.00 -30.63
C GLY A 638 -6.57 1.92 -29.76
N THR A 639 -5.77 1.13 -29.04
CA THR A 639 -6.26 0.17 -28.04
C THR A 639 -6.39 0.82 -26.67
N GLY A 640 -7.40 0.42 -25.89
CA GLY A 640 -7.59 0.91 -24.52
C GLY A 640 -6.42 0.55 -23.60
N GLY A 641 -6.13 1.40 -22.61
CA GLY A 641 -5.06 1.17 -21.64
C GLY A 641 -5.42 0.04 -20.67
N ALA A 642 -4.43 -0.74 -20.22
CA ALA A 642 -4.64 -1.74 -19.18
C ALA A 642 -4.92 -1.09 -17.82
N GLY A 643 -5.77 -1.70 -16.99
CA GLY A 643 -5.95 -1.30 -15.60
C GLY A 643 -4.80 -1.79 -14.71
N GLY A 644 -4.48 -1.05 -13.66
CA GLY A 644 -3.39 -1.38 -12.74
C GLY A 644 -3.69 -2.55 -11.81
N HIS A 645 -2.66 -3.10 -11.18
CA HIS A 645 -2.80 -4.16 -10.18
C HIS A 645 -3.16 -3.62 -8.78
N GLY A 646 -4.16 -4.23 -8.14
CA GLY A 646 -4.52 -3.91 -6.76
C GLY A 646 -3.43 -4.31 -5.76
N GLY A 647 -3.28 -3.57 -4.67
CA GLY A 647 -2.23 -3.82 -3.67
C GLY A 647 -2.57 -4.98 -2.74
N ASP A 648 -1.58 -5.75 -2.32
CA ASP A 648 -1.77 -6.78 -1.27
C ASP A 648 -2.15 -6.14 0.08
N GLY A 649 -2.94 -6.84 0.89
CA GLY A 649 -3.22 -6.46 2.27
C GLY A 649 -2.00 -6.67 3.18
N GLY A 650 -1.87 -5.85 4.22
CA GLY A 650 -0.85 -6.00 5.25
C GLY A 650 -1.19 -7.10 6.26
N LEU A 651 -0.19 -7.82 6.78
CA LEU A 651 -0.42 -8.90 7.75
C LEU A 651 -1.08 -8.37 9.04
N GLY A 652 -1.95 -9.19 9.63
CA GLY A 652 -2.49 -8.91 10.96
C GLY A 652 -1.40 -8.98 12.03
N GLY A 653 -1.45 -8.05 12.99
CA GLY A 653 -0.79 -8.23 14.28
C GLY A 653 -1.38 -9.44 15.02
N PRO A 654 -0.79 -9.90 16.15
CA PRO A 654 -1.26 -11.07 16.89
C PRO A 654 -2.77 -11.02 17.15
N GLN A 655 -3.51 -12.11 16.97
CA GLN A 655 -4.99 -12.15 17.00
C GLN A 655 -5.74 -11.24 16.00
N GLY A 656 -5.08 -10.28 15.38
CA GLY A 656 -5.63 -9.33 14.42
C GLY A 656 -5.89 -9.95 13.06
N ALA A 657 -6.89 -9.44 12.36
CA ALA A 657 -7.22 -9.88 11.02
C ALA A 657 -6.15 -9.42 10.00
N GLY A 658 -5.88 -10.25 9.00
CA GLY A 658 -5.12 -9.82 7.83
C GLY A 658 -5.88 -8.74 7.06
N GLY A 659 -5.15 -7.77 6.53
CA GLY A 659 -5.72 -6.73 5.68
C GLY A 659 -6.32 -7.31 4.39
N ALA A 660 -7.40 -6.70 3.91
CA ALA A 660 -7.98 -7.08 2.63
C ALA A 660 -7.08 -6.65 1.46
N GLY A 661 -7.03 -7.46 0.41
CA GLY A 661 -6.39 -7.10 -0.86
C GLY A 661 -7.22 -6.07 -1.62
N GLY A 662 -6.53 -5.15 -2.29
CA GLY A 662 -7.15 -4.07 -3.06
C GLY A 662 -7.66 -4.53 -4.43
N ASN A 663 -8.68 -3.84 -4.94
CA ASN A 663 -9.29 -4.17 -6.24
C ASN A 663 -8.38 -3.78 -7.41
N GLY A 664 -8.41 -4.59 -8.48
CA GLY A 664 -7.74 -4.30 -9.73
C GLY A 664 -8.45 -3.21 -10.53
N GLY A 665 -7.69 -2.42 -11.29
CA GLY A 665 -8.22 -1.31 -12.08
C GLY A 665 -8.99 -1.79 -13.31
N ALA A 666 -10.05 -1.08 -13.69
CA ALA A 666 -10.77 -1.39 -14.94
C ALA A 666 -9.91 -1.08 -16.17
N GLY A 667 -10.02 -1.88 -17.22
CA GLY A 667 -9.42 -1.62 -18.52
C GLY A 667 -10.12 -0.49 -19.26
N GLY A 668 -9.35 0.34 -19.95
CA GLY A 668 -9.85 1.47 -20.72
C GLY A 668 -10.57 1.04 -22.01
N LYS A 669 -11.52 1.85 -22.47
CA LYS A 669 -12.29 1.54 -23.69
C LYS A 669 -11.41 1.72 -24.94
N GLY A 670 -11.55 0.81 -25.90
CA GLY A 670 -10.86 0.84 -27.18
C GLY A 670 -11.41 1.89 -28.14
N GLY A 671 -10.64 2.18 -29.18
CA GLY A 671 -11.04 3.08 -30.25
C GLY A 671 -12.17 2.52 -31.12
N LEU A 672 -12.62 3.32 -32.09
CA LEU A 672 -13.57 2.90 -33.12
C LEU A 672 -13.11 1.63 -33.86
N PHE A 673 -11.81 1.41 -34.00
CA PHE A 673 -11.17 0.26 -34.63
C PHE A 673 -10.23 -0.53 -33.69
N GLY A 674 -10.27 -0.27 -32.38
CA GLY A 674 -9.28 -0.77 -31.42
C GLY A 674 -9.86 -1.66 -30.33
N ASP A 675 -9.05 -2.63 -29.90
CA ASP A 675 -9.36 -3.52 -28.78
C ASP A 675 -9.52 -2.75 -27.46
N GLY A 676 -10.38 -3.25 -26.57
CA GLY A 676 -10.48 -2.77 -25.20
C GLY A 676 -9.29 -3.20 -24.34
N GLY A 677 -8.88 -2.35 -23.40
CA GLY A 677 -7.77 -2.64 -22.49
C GLY A 677 -8.08 -3.76 -21.51
N ALA A 678 -7.08 -4.54 -21.11
CA ALA A 678 -7.25 -5.57 -20.09
C ALA A 678 -7.56 -4.96 -18.70
N GLY A 679 -8.42 -5.61 -17.93
CA GLY A 679 -8.63 -5.30 -16.52
C GLY A 679 -7.44 -5.78 -15.68
N GLY A 680 -7.03 -4.98 -14.71
CA GLY A 680 -5.92 -5.30 -13.82
C GLY A 680 -6.28 -6.40 -12.82
N GLY A 681 -5.29 -7.23 -12.46
CA GLY A 681 -5.45 -8.23 -11.40
C GLY A 681 -5.56 -7.57 -10.03
N ALA A 682 -6.31 -8.16 -9.11
CA ALA A 682 -6.41 -7.65 -7.74
C ALA A 682 -5.28 -8.12 -6.83
N GLY A 683 -5.10 -7.42 -5.71
CA GLY A 683 -4.19 -7.79 -4.65
C GLY A 683 -4.76 -8.87 -3.73
N ASN A 684 -3.87 -9.61 -3.09
CA ASN A 684 -4.20 -10.73 -2.21
C ASN A 684 -4.53 -10.23 -0.80
N GLY A 685 -5.40 -10.95 -0.11
CA GLY A 685 -5.67 -10.74 1.31
C GLY A 685 -4.55 -11.31 2.17
N ALA A 686 -4.21 -10.62 3.24
CA ALA A 686 -3.09 -10.99 4.11
C ALA A 686 -3.45 -12.12 5.08
N ASN A 687 -2.44 -12.82 5.59
CA ASN A 687 -2.67 -13.78 6.68
C ASN A 687 -3.05 -13.04 7.98
N GLY A 688 -3.91 -13.67 8.78
CA GLY A 688 -4.17 -13.23 10.16
C GLY A 688 -2.98 -13.48 11.08
N GLY A 689 -2.92 -12.78 12.22
CA GLY A 689 -1.84 -12.93 13.18
C GLY A 689 -2.03 -14.08 14.17
N ALA A 690 -0.95 -14.83 14.43
CA ALA A 690 -0.92 -15.89 15.43
C ALA A 690 -1.12 -15.34 16.86
N PRO A 691 -1.82 -16.07 17.76
CA PRO A 691 -2.07 -15.60 19.12
C PRO A 691 -0.88 -15.91 20.05
N HIS A 692 -0.64 -15.00 21.00
CA HIS A 692 0.28 -15.25 22.10
C HIS A 692 -0.32 -16.14 23.20
N ASP A 693 0.54 -16.61 24.11
CA ASP A 693 0.32 -17.70 25.07
C ASP A 693 -0.82 -17.50 26.09
N PHE A 694 -1.53 -16.37 26.05
CA PHE A 694 -2.59 -15.99 27.00
C PHE A 694 -3.95 -15.67 26.36
N ASP A 695 -4.03 -15.58 25.03
CA ASP A 695 -5.22 -15.05 24.33
C ASP A 695 -6.15 -16.14 23.80
N ARG A 696 -7.40 -15.78 23.44
CA ARG A 696 -8.50 -16.74 23.24
C ARG A 696 -8.99 -16.90 21.79
N SER A 697 -8.29 -16.33 20.82
CA SER A 697 -8.67 -16.37 19.39
C SER A 697 -7.46 -16.04 18.51
N ALA A 698 -7.24 -16.80 17.45
CA ALA A 698 -6.27 -16.46 16.41
C ALA A 698 -6.88 -15.56 15.32
N GLY A 699 -6.05 -14.78 14.64
CA GLY A 699 -6.51 -13.81 13.63
C GLY A 699 -7.05 -14.45 12.35
N ALA A 700 -8.13 -13.89 11.81
CA ALA A 700 -8.69 -14.29 10.53
C ALA A 700 -7.85 -13.79 9.34
N GLY A 701 -7.84 -14.51 8.23
CA GLY A 701 -7.24 -14.05 6.99
C GLY A 701 -8.06 -12.94 6.33
N GLY A 702 -7.38 -11.98 5.69
CA GLY A 702 -8.01 -10.94 4.89
C GLY A 702 -8.59 -11.49 3.58
N ALA A 703 -9.68 -10.89 3.10
CA ALA A 703 -10.24 -11.24 1.79
C ALA A 703 -9.35 -10.69 0.66
N GLY A 704 -9.21 -11.41 -0.45
CA GLY A 704 -8.57 -10.90 -1.65
C GLY A 704 -9.48 -9.96 -2.44
N GLY A 705 -8.89 -9.00 -3.16
CA GLY A 705 -9.64 -7.99 -3.92
C GLY A 705 -10.29 -8.54 -5.19
N THR A 706 -11.26 -7.83 -5.74
CA THR A 706 -11.89 -8.20 -7.02
C THR A 706 -11.08 -7.69 -8.21
N GLY A 707 -10.86 -8.53 -9.21
CA GLY A 707 -10.19 -8.15 -10.45
C GLY A 707 -10.96 -7.08 -11.23
N GLY A 708 -10.25 -6.21 -11.93
CA GLY A 708 -10.85 -5.13 -12.71
C GLY A 708 -11.58 -5.66 -13.94
N ALA A 709 -12.69 -5.02 -14.33
CA ALA A 709 -13.37 -5.36 -15.59
C ALA A 709 -12.50 -4.97 -16.80
N GLY A 710 -12.58 -5.72 -17.90
CA GLY A 710 -11.99 -5.33 -19.17
C GLY A 710 -12.70 -4.15 -19.82
N GLY A 711 -11.97 -3.40 -20.64
CA GLY A 711 -12.54 -2.34 -21.47
C GLY A 711 -13.32 -2.91 -22.65
N ASP A 712 -14.36 -2.22 -23.11
CA ASP A 712 -15.06 -2.57 -24.35
C ASP A 712 -14.27 -2.03 -25.55
N ALA A 713 -14.37 -2.68 -26.70
CA ALA A 713 -13.97 -2.10 -27.99
C ALA A 713 -15.05 -1.14 -28.55
N GLY A 714 -14.70 -0.38 -29.59
CA GLY A 714 -15.62 0.55 -30.25
C GLY A 714 -16.55 -0.12 -31.28
N TRP A 715 -16.18 -0.06 -32.56
CA TRP A 715 -17.01 -0.54 -33.68
C TRP A 715 -16.38 -1.74 -34.39
N LEU A 716 -15.06 -1.73 -34.55
CA LEU A 716 -14.23 -2.93 -34.72
C LEU A 716 -13.26 -3.08 -33.53
N GLY A 717 -12.96 -4.32 -33.14
CA GLY A 717 -12.02 -4.64 -32.07
C GLY A 717 -12.61 -5.62 -31.05
N ASN A 718 -11.77 -6.31 -30.29
CA ASN A 718 -12.17 -7.28 -29.27
C ASN A 718 -12.29 -6.61 -27.90
N GLY A 719 -13.21 -7.10 -27.08
CA GLY A 719 -13.29 -6.69 -25.69
C GLY A 719 -12.05 -7.12 -24.90
N GLY A 720 -11.63 -6.27 -23.96
CA GLY A 720 -10.51 -6.53 -23.08
C GLY A 720 -10.80 -7.69 -22.11
N VAL A 721 -9.78 -8.48 -21.80
CA VAL A 721 -9.85 -9.56 -20.81
C VAL A 721 -10.08 -8.97 -19.41
N GLY A 722 -10.97 -9.57 -18.63
CA GLY A 722 -11.18 -9.22 -17.23
C GLY A 722 -10.02 -9.67 -16.34
N GLY A 723 -9.65 -8.87 -15.35
CA GLY A 723 -8.56 -9.18 -14.41
C GLY A 723 -8.92 -10.30 -13.44
N ASN A 724 -7.92 -11.07 -13.02
CA ASN A 724 -8.11 -12.10 -11.99
C ASN A 724 -8.33 -11.46 -10.60
N GLY A 725 -9.12 -12.11 -9.74
CA GLY A 725 -9.17 -11.76 -8.32
C GLY A 725 -7.88 -12.10 -7.58
N GLY A 726 -7.68 -11.53 -6.40
CA GLY A 726 -6.56 -11.85 -5.50
C GLY A 726 -6.94 -12.97 -4.52
N THR A 727 -5.97 -13.76 -4.04
CA THR A 727 -6.26 -14.86 -3.12
C THR A 727 -6.69 -14.38 -1.74
N GLY A 728 -7.47 -15.19 -1.04
CA GLY A 728 -7.77 -14.97 0.37
C GLY A 728 -6.62 -15.40 1.27
N GLY A 729 -6.31 -14.60 2.29
CA GLY A 729 -5.22 -14.89 3.22
C GLY A 729 -5.54 -16.03 4.19
N LEU A 730 -4.51 -16.66 4.75
CA LEU A 730 -4.67 -17.78 5.68
C LEU A 730 -5.17 -17.31 7.04
N GLY A 731 -6.08 -18.08 7.65
CA GLY A 731 -6.44 -17.95 9.05
C GLY A 731 -5.31 -18.45 9.95
N ALA A 732 -4.97 -17.69 10.98
CA ALA A 732 -3.89 -18.07 11.89
C ALA A 732 -4.27 -19.28 12.74
N SER A 733 -3.30 -20.17 12.98
CA SER A 733 -3.49 -21.29 13.91
C SER A 733 -3.43 -20.82 15.37
N GLY A 734 -4.19 -21.49 16.24
CA GLY A 734 -4.16 -21.28 17.68
C GLY A 734 -2.85 -21.73 18.32
N ASN A 735 -2.51 -21.10 19.43
CA ASN A 735 -1.35 -21.40 20.28
C ASN A 735 -1.81 -22.05 21.60
N VAL A 736 -0.97 -22.91 22.19
CA VAL A 736 -1.28 -23.62 23.45
C VAL A 736 -1.14 -22.66 24.62
N ASN A 737 -2.29 -22.31 25.21
CA ASN A 737 -2.42 -21.25 26.21
C ASN A 737 -2.20 -21.80 27.64
N VAL A 738 -1.85 -20.92 28.59
CA VAL A 738 -1.85 -21.19 30.04
C VAL A 738 -3.28 -21.33 30.61
N VAL A 739 -4.28 -20.84 29.88
CA VAL A 739 -5.71 -21.09 30.09
C VAL A 739 -6.05 -22.56 29.81
N GLN A 740 -6.97 -23.12 30.59
CA GLN A 740 -7.40 -24.52 30.51
C GLN A 740 -7.89 -24.91 29.11
N ASP A 741 -8.83 -24.17 28.52
CA ASP A 741 -9.30 -24.42 27.15
C ASP A 741 -8.36 -23.82 26.09
N GLY A 742 -8.08 -24.61 25.06
CA GLY A 742 -7.24 -24.25 23.91
C GLY A 742 -7.91 -23.25 22.97
N THR A 743 -7.08 -22.62 22.13
CA THR A 743 -7.44 -21.42 21.37
C THR A 743 -7.97 -21.78 19.97
N PRO A 744 -9.10 -21.22 19.53
CA PRO A 744 -9.59 -21.44 18.17
C PRO A 744 -8.67 -20.84 17.12
N GLY A 745 -8.50 -21.55 16.01
CA GLY A 745 -7.89 -21.01 14.79
C GLY A 745 -8.78 -19.96 14.14
N GLY A 746 -8.17 -18.96 13.51
CA GLY A 746 -8.88 -17.93 12.76
C GLY A 746 -9.43 -18.48 11.45
N SER A 747 -10.52 -17.89 10.94
CA SER A 747 -11.06 -18.26 9.64
C SER A 747 -10.13 -17.83 8.49
N GLY A 748 -10.16 -18.57 7.40
CA GLY A 748 -9.50 -18.19 6.16
C GLY A 748 -10.23 -17.04 5.46
N GLY A 749 -9.47 -16.14 4.86
CA GLY A 749 -10.00 -15.02 4.09
C GLY A 749 -10.66 -15.48 2.80
N ALA A 750 -11.67 -14.73 2.35
CA ALA A 750 -12.37 -15.03 1.10
C ALA A 750 -11.48 -14.79 -0.13
N GLY A 751 -11.63 -15.61 -1.16
CA GLY A 751 -10.97 -15.40 -2.46
C GLY A 751 -11.69 -14.31 -3.26
N GLY A 752 -10.93 -13.43 -3.89
CA GLY A 752 -11.47 -12.33 -4.69
C GLY A 752 -12.12 -12.78 -5.99
N GLY A 753 -13.21 -12.14 -6.38
CA GLY A 753 -13.90 -12.41 -7.66
C GLY A 753 -13.11 -11.92 -8.88
N GLY A 754 -13.24 -12.61 -10.01
CA GLY A 754 -12.68 -12.17 -11.28
C GLY A 754 -13.51 -11.04 -11.91
N GLY A 755 -12.83 -10.11 -12.59
CA GLY A 755 -13.49 -9.02 -13.32
C GLY A 755 -14.17 -9.52 -14.60
N ALA A 756 -15.27 -8.88 -15.00
CA ALA A 756 -15.93 -9.20 -16.27
C ALA A 756 -15.04 -8.84 -17.47
N GLY A 757 -15.12 -9.60 -18.56
CA GLY A 757 -14.55 -9.21 -19.84
C GLY A 757 -15.37 -8.07 -20.48
N GLY A 758 -14.70 -7.17 -21.19
CA GLY A 758 -15.35 -6.06 -21.88
C GLY A 758 -16.09 -6.50 -23.15
N ALA A 759 -17.00 -5.67 -23.65
CA ALA A 759 -17.74 -5.99 -24.87
C ALA A 759 -16.88 -5.88 -26.14
N GLY A 760 -17.18 -6.74 -27.13
CA GLY A 760 -16.60 -6.66 -28.48
C GLY A 760 -17.22 -5.53 -29.31
N GLY A 761 -16.51 -5.12 -30.37
CA GLY A 761 -16.89 -4.01 -31.22
C GLY A 761 -18.28 -4.16 -31.86
N LEU A 762 -19.02 -3.06 -31.92
CA LEU A 762 -20.43 -3.03 -32.31
C LEU A 762 -20.71 -3.63 -33.70
N LEU A 763 -19.79 -3.54 -34.66
CA LEU A 763 -19.89 -4.23 -35.95
C LEU A 763 -19.16 -5.59 -35.92
N VAL A 764 -17.86 -5.59 -35.63
CA VAL A 764 -17.01 -6.79 -35.64
C VAL A 764 -16.14 -6.83 -34.38
N GLY A 765 -16.31 -7.87 -33.56
CA GLY A 765 -15.46 -8.05 -32.40
C GLY A 765 -15.93 -9.16 -31.47
N ASN A 766 -14.98 -9.96 -30.97
CA ASN A 766 -15.28 -10.93 -29.94
C ASN A 766 -15.38 -10.24 -28.57
N GLY A 767 -16.22 -10.77 -27.69
CA GLY A 767 -16.24 -10.35 -26.29
C GLY A 767 -14.97 -10.77 -25.57
N GLY A 768 -14.50 -9.95 -24.63
CA GLY A 768 -13.34 -10.29 -23.80
C GLY A 768 -13.65 -11.45 -22.85
N THR A 769 -12.67 -12.30 -22.54
CA THR A 769 -12.87 -13.37 -21.55
C THR A 769 -12.97 -12.80 -20.14
N GLY A 770 -13.85 -13.39 -19.32
CA GLY A 770 -13.93 -13.05 -17.91
C GLY A 770 -12.70 -13.51 -17.14
N GLY A 771 -12.26 -12.70 -16.17
CA GLY A 771 -11.13 -13.02 -15.31
C GLY A 771 -11.44 -14.15 -14.33
N HIS A 772 -10.41 -14.84 -13.84
CA HIS A 772 -10.56 -15.93 -12.90
C HIS A 772 -10.87 -15.46 -11.48
N GLY A 773 -11.80 -16.16 -10.83
CA GLY A 773 -12.00 -16.06 -9.39
C GLY A 773 -10.84 -16.73 -8.65
N ALA A 774 -10.44 -16.16 -7.51
CA ALA A 774 -9.23 -16.58 -6.81
C ALA A 774 -9.49 -17.61 -5.72
N ALA A 775 -8.43 -18.35 -5.37
CA ALA A 775 -8.46 -19.27 -4.24
C ALA A 775 -8.68 -18.53 -2.91
N ALA A 776 -9.40 -19.15 -1.99
CA ALA A 776 -9.56 -18.64 -0.63
C ALA A 776 -8.55 -19.25 0.34
N GLY A 777 -8.30 -18.57 1.45
CA GLY A 777 -7.38 -19.06 2.47
C GLY A 777 -7.98 -20.20 3.28
N SER A 778 -7.14 -21.13 3.76
CA SER A 778 -7.56 -22.12 4.73
C SER A 778 -7.74 -21.50 6.12
N GLY A 779 -8.65 -22.05 6.92
CA GLY A 779 -8.76 -21.73 8.33
C GLY A 779 -7.62 -22.34 9.15
N GLY A 780 -7.26 -21.69 10.26
CA GLY A 780 -6.16 -22.11 11.12
C GLY A 780 -6.49 -23.32 11.99
N VAL A 781 -5.47 -24.08 12.39
CA VAL A 781 -5.62 -25.23 13.31
C VAL A 781 -5.89 -24.73 14.72
N GLY A 782 -6.90 -25.27 15.42
CA GLY A 782 -7.15 -24.99 16.82
C GLY A 782 -6.11 -25.64 17.75
N SER A 783 -5.72 -24.95 18.83
CA SER A 783 -4.64 -25.44 19.70
C SER A 783 -5.07 -26.58 20.61
N SER A 784 -4.10 -27.37 21.08
CA SER A 784 -4.32 -28.26 22.22
C SER A 784 -4.74 -27.46 23.47
N GLY A 785 -5.63 -28.01 24.29
CA GLY A 785 -5.94 -27.49 25.62
C GLY A 785 -4.85 -27.82 26.64
N LEU A 786 -5.02 -27.32 27.87
CA LEU A 786 -4.16 -27.58 29.04
C LEU A 786 -4.94 -28.30 30.15
N VAL A 787 -4.26 -29.18 30.91
CA VAL A 787 -4.75 -30.05 32.01
C VAL A 787 -6.28 -30.12 32.20
N GLY A 788 -6.92 -31.12 31.57
CA GLY A 788 -8.37 -31.35 31.66
C GLY A 788 -9.25 -30.36 30.87
N GLY A 789 -8.66 -29.42 30.13
CA GLY A 789 -9.35 -28.45 29.28
C GLY A 789 -9.45 -28.86 27.81
N ARG A 790 -10.43 -28.25 27.13
CA ARG A 790 -10.84 -28.59 25.77
C ARG A 790 -9.81 -28.15 24.73
N GLY A 791 -9.73 -28.84 23.60
CA GLY A 791 -9.02 -28.34 22.43
C GLY A 791 -9.78 -27.18 21.77
N GLY A 792 -9.04 -26.23 21.20
CA GLY A 792 -9.62 -25.12 20.43
C GLY A 792 -10.24 -25.60 19.12
N ALA A 793 -11.27 -24.92 18.64
CA ALA A 793 -11.86 -25.25 17.33
C ALA A 793 -10.91 -24.87 16.18
N GLY A 794 -10.94 -25.62 15.09
CA GLY A 794 -10.33 -25.17 13.84
C GLY A 794 -11.15 -24.03 13.22
N GLY A 795 -10.47 -23.08 12.57
CA GLY A 795 -11.14 -21.99 11.87
C GLY A 795 -11.80 -22.48 10.56
N ASP A 796 -12.89 -21.83 10.15
CA ASP A 796 -13.53 -22.13 8.87
C ASP A 796 -12.65 -21.69 7.69
N GLY A 797 -12.66 -22.45 6.59
CA GLY A 797 -12.01 -22.07 5.34
C GLY A 797 -12.80 -21.01 4.58
N GLY A 798 -12.08 -20.08 3.92
CA GLY A 798 -12.73 -18.98 3.21
C GLY A 798 -13.55 -19.45 1.99
N ALA A 799 -14.64 -18.74 1.70
CA ALA A 799 -15.35 -18.88 0.44
C ALA A 799 -14.53 -18.27 -0.70
N SER A 800 -14.49 -18.93 -1.85
CA SER A 800 -13.62 -18.58 -2.98
C SER A 800 -14.30 -17.73 -4.04
N GLY A 801 -13.51 -17.01 -4.83
CA GLY A 801 -14.01 -16.03 -5.77
C GLY A 801 -14.79 -16.67 -6.91
N ALA A 802 -15.91 -16.07 -7.28
CA ALA A 802 -16.56 -16.38 -8.55
C ALA A 802 -15.71 -15.86 -9.73
N GLY A 803 -15.75 -16.55 -10.86
CA GLY A 803 -15.17 -16.04 -12.10
C GLY A 803 -16.01 -14.92 -12.70
N GLY A 804 -15.35 -13.98 -13.38
CA GLY A 804 -16.02 -12.89 -14.07
C GLY A 804 -16.81 -13.35 -15.28
N ALA A 805 -17.89 -12.66 -15.62
CA ALA A 805 -18.62 -12.93 -16.87
C ALA A 805 -17.76 -12.61 -18.10
N GLY A 806 -17.92 -13.36 -19.18
CA GLY A 806 -17.38 -12.98 -20.48
C GLY A 806 -18.18 -11.82 -21.09
N GLY A 807 -17.52 -10.97 -21.88
CA GLY A 807 -18.15 -9.84 -22.54
C GLY A 807 -19.05 -10.27 -23.71
N ASN A 808 -20.05 -9.46 -24.05
CA ASN A 808 -20.90 -9.70 -25.23
C ASN A 808 -20.20 -9.22 -26.50
N ALA A 809 -20.45 -9.88 -27.64
CA ALA A 809 -20.09 -9.37 -28.97
C ALA A 809 -21.16 -8.40 -29.52
N GLY A 810 -20.82 -7.66 -30.59
CA GLY A 810 -21.70 -6.67 -31.24
C GLY A 810 -22.67 -7.28 -32.26
N LEU A 811 -22.49 -6.95 -33.55
CA LEU A 811 -23.27 -7.54 -34.65
C LEU A 811 -22.66 -8.86 -35.16
N LEU A 812 -21.33 -8.90 -35.27
CA LEU A 812 -20.55 -10.02 -35.81
C LEU A 812 -19.40 -10.36 -34.83
N GLY A 813 -19.42 -11.53 -34.19
CA GLY A 813 -18.35 -11.94 -33.28
C GLY A 813 -18.79 -12.96 -32.24
N VAL A 814 -17.83 -13.68 -31.67
CA VAL A 814 -18.07 -14.71 -30.65
C VAL A 814 -18.12 -14.08 -29.27
N GLY A 815 -19.06 -14.51 -28.42
CA GLY A 815 -19.12 -14.06 -27.03
C GLY A 815 -17.89 -14.47 -26.22
N GLY A 816 -17.53 -13.67 -25.23
CA GLY A 816 -16.38 -13.94 -24.37
C GLY A 816 -16.59 -15.17 -23.49
N VAL A 817 -15.55 -16.00 -23.33
CA VAL A 817 -15.59 -17.14 -22.38
C VAL A 817 -15.70 -16.62 -20.95
N GLY A 818 -16.59 -17.22 -20.16
CA GLY A 818 -16.73 -16.92 -18.73
C GLY A 818 -15.51 -17.38 -17.93
N GLY A 819 -15.08 -16.59 -16.96
CA GLY A 819 -13.93 -16.92 -16.11
C GLY A 819 -14.22 -18.11 -15.20
N ASN A 820 -13.22 -18.97 -15.00
CA ASN A 820 -13.34 -20.05 -13.99
C ASN A 820 -13.40 -19.47 -12.57
N GLY A 821 -14.16 -20.12 -11.67
CA GLY A 821 -14.17 -19.82 -10.25
C GLY A 821 -12.92 -20.35 -9.52
N GLY A 822 -12.61 -19.78 -8.36
CA GLY A 822 -11.45 -20.14 -7.54
C GLY A 822 -11.71 -21.30 -6.57
N THR A 823 -10.65 -21.94 -6.07
CA THR A 823 -10.73 -23.06 -5.13
C THR A 823 -10.94 -22.60 -3.69
N ALA A 824 -11.88 -23.23 -2.98
CA ALA A 824 -12.22 -22.86 -1.61
C ALA A 824 -11.13 -23.22 -0.58
N GLY A 825 -11.14 -22.49 0.53
CA GLY A 825 -10.28 -22.76 1.67
C GLY A 825 -10.70 -24.04 2.40
N ALA A 826 -9.74 -24.86 2.79
CA ALA A 826 -9.99 -25.95 3.73
C ALA A 826 -10.24 -25.39 5.15
N GLY A 827 -11.12 -26.04 5.92
CA GLY A 827 -11.27 -25.77 7.33
C GLY A 827 -10.10 -26.32 8.13
N GLY A 828 -9.70 -25.60 9.18
CA GLY A 828 -8.60 -26.00 10.05
C GLY A 828 -8.97 -27.18 10.95
N ASN A 829 -7.98 -27.97 11.37
CA ASN A 829 -8.22 -29.08 12.29
C ASN A 829 -8.52 -28.57 13.71
N GLY A 830 -9.39 -29.27 14.44
CA GLY A 830 -9.64 -29.02 15.86
C GLY A 830 -8.52 -29.56 16.75
N GLY A 831 -8.21 -28.83 17.82
CA GLY A 831 -7.12 -29.14 18.73
C GLY A 831 -7.40 -30.31 19.68
N ILE A 832 -6.35 -30.86 20.28
CA ILE A 832 -6.46 -32.01 21.18
C ILE A 832 -6.91 -31.58 22.59
N GLY A 833 -7.85 -32.30 23.18
CA GLY A 833 -8.26 -32.11 24.58
C GLY A 833 -7.22 -32.63 25.56
N ALA A 834 -6.95 -31.89 26.63
CA ALA A 834 -5.91 -32.27 27.59
C ALA A 834 -6.34 -33.37 28.55
N ALA A 835 -5.43 -34.28 28.89
CA ALA A 835 -5.65 -35.24 29.97
C ALA A 835 -5.76 -34.51 31.32
N SER A 836 -6.61 -35.00 32.24
CA SER A 836 -6.76 -34.40 33.58
C SER A 836 -5.70 -34.91 34.54
N ILE A 837 -5.12 -34.02 35.36
CA ILE A 837 -4.07 -34.33 36.35
C ILE A 837 -4.46 -33.67 37.68
N GLY A 838 -4.81 -34.46 38.70
CA GLY A 838 -5.14 -33.97 40.04
C GLY A 838 -6.27 -34.74 40.76
N PRO A 839 -6.54 -34.42 42.04
CA PRO A 839 -7.61 -35.05 42.81
C PRO A 839 -8.98 -34.37 42.59
N PRO A 840 -10.07 -35.06 42.97
CA PRO A 840 -10.84 -35.95 42.12
C PRO A 840 -11.88 -35.23 41.22
N GLN A 841 -12.41 -35.97 40.24
CA GLN A 841 -13.57 -35.62 39.39
C GLN A 841 -13.36 -34.61 38.23
N THR A 842 -12.15 -34.12 37.97
CA THR A 842 -11.87 -33.44 36.69
C THR A 842 -11.85 -34.45 35.54
N ALA A 843 -12.83 -34.34 34.64
CA ALA A 843 -12.84 -35.12 33.40
C ALA A 843 -11.66 -34.71 32.49
N GLY A 844 -11.27 -35.60 31.58
CA GLY A 844 -10.39 -35.23 30.47
C GLY A 844 -11.07 -34.20 29.56
N GLY A 845 -10.29 -33.30 28.98
CA GLY A 845 -10.79 -32.24 28.12
C GLY A 845 -11.37 -32.79 26.81
N ALA A 846 -12.45 -32.17 26.32
CA ALA A 846 -13.02 -32.52 25.02
C ALA A 846 -12.07 -32.12 23.88
N GLY A 847 -12.13 -32.83 22.75
CA GLY A 847 -11.45 -32.41 21.53
C GLY A 847 -12.11 -31.20 20.89
N GLY A 848 -11.33 -30.37 20.22
CA GLY A 848 -11.83 -29.23 19.45
C GLY A 848 -12.60 -29.67 18.21
N VAL A 849 -13.64 -28.92 17.84
CA VAL A 849 -14.38 -29.13 16.59
C VAL A 849 -13.50 -28.73 15.41
N GLY A 850 -13.49 -29.51 14.33
CA GLY A 850 -12.84 -29.13 13.08
C GLY A 850 -13.61 -28.03 12.36
N GLY A 851 -12.90 -27.07 11.78
CA GLY A 851 -13.50 -25.97 11.01
C GLY A 851 -14.12 -26.47 9.70
N ASN A 852 -15.11 -25.75 9.20
CA ASN A 852 -15.82 -26.11 7.97
C ASN A 852 -15.02 -25.69 6.73
N GLY A 853 -15.16 -26.44 5.64
CA GLY A 853 -14.62 -26.04 4.35
C GLY A 853 -15.44 -24.92 3.71
N GLY A 854 -14.77 -23.99 3.02
CA GLY A 854 -15.42 -22.86 2.36
C GLY A 854 -16.19 -23.24 1.08
N ALA A 855 -17.05 -22.34 0.60
CA ALA A 855 -17.76 -22.51 -0.65
C ALA A 855 -16.84 -22.32 -1.88
N GLY A 856 -16.93 -23.26 -2.83
CA GLY A 856 -16.20 -23.24 -4.10
C GLY A 856 -16.68 -22.14 -5.04
N GLY A 857 -15.75 -21.53 -5.78
CA GLY A 857 -16.04 -20.43 -6.68
C GLY A 857 -16.94 -20.87 -7.84
N ALA A 858 -18.03 -20.12 -8.05
CA ALA A 858 -18.87 -20.29 -9.23
C ALA A 858 -18.12 -19.87 -10.50
N GLY A 859 -18.41 -20.53 -11.61
CA GLY A 859 -17.96 -20.08 -12.93
C GLY A 859 -18.73 -18.85 -13.39
N GLY A 860 -18.06 -17.90 -14.03
CA GLY A 860 -18.70 -16.75 -14.66
C GLY A 860 -19.52 -17.16 -15.87
N ALA A 861 -20.62 -16.46 -16.15
CA ALA A 861 -21.38 -16.68 -17.38
C ALA A 861 -20.54 -16.36 -18.63
N GLY A 862 -20.71 -17.12 -19.69
CA GLY A 862 -20.20 -16.75 -21.00
C GLY A 862 -21.01 -15.59 -21.58
N GLY A 863 -20.34 -14.70 -22.31
CA GLY A 863 -20.99 -13.57 -22.98
C GLY A 863 -21.74 -13.99 -24.23
N ASN A 864 -22.69 -13.18 -24.66
CA ASN A 864 -23.51 -13.46 -25.84
C ASN A 864 -22.75 -13.21 -27.15
N GLY A 865 -23.04 -14.02 -28.17
CA GLY A 865 -22.56 -13.86 -29.54
C GLY A 865 -23.24 -12.73 -30.30
N GLY A 866 -22.63 -12.30 -31.40
CA GLY A 866 -23.04 -11.15 -32.18
C GLY A 866 -24.41 -11.31 -32.83
N LEU A 867 -25.24 -10.26 -32.77
CA LEU A 867 -26.68 -10.27 -33.09
C LEU A 867 -27.05 -10.90 -34.45
N LEU A 868 -26.20 -10.79 -35.47
CA LEU A 868 -26.41 -11.40 -36.79
C LEU A 868 -25.60 -12.68 -36.96
N TRP A 869 -24.33 -12.68 -36.55
CA TRP A 869 -23.44 -13.83 -36.66
C TRP A 869 -22.52 -13.91 -35.44
N GLY A 870 -22.55 -15.02 -34.73
CA GLY A 870 -21.71 -15.19 -33.56
C GLY A 870 -22.23 -16.26 -32.63
N ASP A 871 -21.35 -17.21 -32.32
CA ASP A 871 -21.59 -18.20 -31.27
C ASP A 871 -21.48 -17.53 -29.90
N GLY A 872 -22.14 -18.08 -28.90
CA GLY A 872 -21.94 -17.64 -27.51
C GLY A 872 -20.55 -18.00 -26.98
N GLY A 873 -20.09 -17.29 -25.96
CA GLY A 873 -18.95 -17.72 -25.16
C GLY A 873 -19.33 -18.85 -24.19
N THR A 874 -18.46 -19.82 -23.98
CA THR A 874 -18.73 -20.90 -23.02
C THR A 874 -18.78 -20.40 -21.58
N GLY A 875 -19.63 -21.03 -20.76
CA GLY A 875 -19.67 -20.79 -19.33
C GLY A 875 -18.38 -21.20 -18.64
N GLY A 876 -17.93 -20.39 -17.70
CA GLY A 876 -16.74 -20.66 -16.90
C GLY A 876 -16.91 -21.90 -16.02
N GLN A 877 -15.79 -22.60 -15.78
CA GLN A 877 -15.80 -23.78 -14.92
C GLN A 877 -15.88 -23.38 -13.45
N ALA A 878 -16.65 -24.11 -12.67
CA ALA A 878 -16.63 -23.96 -11.22
C ALA A 878 -15.40 -24.61 -10.59
N SER A 879 -15.15 -24.26 -9.33
CA SER A 879 -14.09 -24.87 -8.51
C SER A 879 -14.61 -25.52 -7.24
N ALA A 880 -13.85 -26.49 -6.74
CA ALA A 880 -14.28 -27.38 -5.67
C ALA A 880 -14.49 -26.66 -4.32
N GLY A 881 -15.44 -27.19 -3.56
CA GLY A 881 -15.68 -26.80 -2.17
C GLY A 881 -14.54 -27.26 -1.25
N GLY A 882 -14.34 -26.53 -0.15
CA GLY A 882 -13.22 -26.76 0.75
C GLY A 882 -13.40 -28.04 1.56
N ASN A 883 -12.30 -28.72 1.89
CA ASN A 883 -12.38 -29.86 2.81
C ASN A 883 -12.63 -29.39 4.25
N GLY A 884 -13.47 -30.09 4.98
CA GLY A 884 -13.68 -29.85 6.41
C GLY A 884 -12.49 -30.37 7.22
N GLY A 885 -12.06 -29.61 8.23
CA GLY A 885 -10.96 -29.98 9.11
C GLY A 885 -11.33 -31.12 10.07
N THR A 886 -10.34 -31.91 10.47
CA THR A 886 -10.59 -33.05 11.38
C THR A 886 -10.89 -32.57 12.80
N GLY A 887 -11.85 -33.21 13.48
CA GLY A 887 -12.08 -32.99 14.90
C GLY A 887 -10.93 -33.53 15.76
N GLY A 888 -10.58 -32.82 16.82
CA GLY A 888 -9.48 -33.19 17.69
C GLY A 888 -9.80 -34.38 18.60
N ASN A 889 -8.78 -35.20 18.90
CA ASN A 889 -8.91 -36.25 19.92
C ASN A 889 -9.12 -35.64 21.32
N ALA A 890 -9.81 -36.35 22.19
CA ALA A 890 -10.06 -35.91 23.57
C ALA A 890 -9.04 -36.45 24.58
N GLY A 891 -8.92 -35.75 25.71
CA GLY A 891 -8.02 -36.10 26.79
C GLY A 891 -8.55 -37.25 27.65
N ALA A 892 -7.64 -38.08 28.16
CA ALA A 892 -7.98 -39.11 29.14
C ALA A 892 -8.24 -38.49 30.53
N GLY A 893 -9.21 -39.03 31.27
CA GLY A 893 -9.36 -38.75 32.68
C GLY A 893 -8.31 -39.54 33.47
N THR A 894 -7.41 -38.89 34.20
CA THR A 894 -6.41 -39.60 35.05
C THR A 894 -6.54 -39.29 36.54
N GLY A 895 -7.34 -38.27 36.90
CA GLY A 895 -7.53 -37.79 38.26
C GLY A 895 -8.50 -38.57 39.16
N GLY A 896 -7.98 -39.44 40.02
CA GLY A 896 -8.74 -40.04 41.12
C GLY A 896 -9.80 -41.08 40.69
N THR A 897 -10.74 -41.38 41.60
CA THR A 897 -11.53 -42.62 41.53
C THR A 897 -12.61 -42.67 40.44
N LYS A 898 -13.07 -41.55 39.87
CA LYS A 898 -14.12 -41.53 38.84
C LYS A 898 -13.98 -40.41 37.80
N ALA A 899 -12.76 -40.09 37.35
CA ALA A 899 -12.57 -39.10 36.28
C ALA A 899 -12.91 -39.70 34.91
N ASN A 900 -13.94 -39.16 34.26
CA ASN A 900 -14.32 -39.57 32.91
C ASN A 900 -13.31 -39.06 31.87
N GLY A 901 -13.19 -39.74 30.73
CA GLY A 901 -12.50 -39.19 29.56
C GLY A 901 -13.33 -38.13 28.84
N GLY A 902 -12.67 -37.27 28.07
CA GLY A 902 -13.30 -36.19 27.33
C GLY A 902 -14.07 -36.65 26.08
N LEU A 903 -14.99 -35.81 25.61
CA LEU A 903 -15.73 -36.05 24.36
C LEU A 903 -14.84 -35.74 23.14
N GLY A 904 -14.78 -36.64 22.16
CA GLY A 904 -14.07 -36.41 20.91
C GLY A 904 -14.67 -35.23 20.13
N GLY A 905 -13.82 -34.41 19.51
CA GLY A 905 -14.26 -33.28 18.69
C GLY A 905 -14.93 -33.77 17.41
N SER A 906 -16.03 -33.14 17.01
CA SER A 906 -16.66 -33.43 15.71
C SER A 906 -15.82 -32.91 14.55
N GLY A 907 -15.85 -33.61 13.42
CA GLY A 907 -15.22 -33.12 12.20
C GLY A 907 -16.04 -32.00 11.54
N GLY A 908 -15.36 -31.08 10.86
CA GLY A 908 -16.00 -29.96 10.16
C GLY A 908 -16.73 -30.39 8.89
N PHE A 909 -17.75 -29.63 8.50
CA PHE A 909 -18.50 -29.88 7.28
C PHE A 909 -17.63 -29.65 6.04
N GLY A 910 -17.88 -30.44 4.99
CA GLY A 910 -17.33 -30.16 3.67
C GLY A 910 -18.03 -28.95 3.04
N GLY A 911 -17.27 -28.07 2.39
CA GLY A 911 -17.80 -26.91 1.71
C GLY A 911 -18.54 -27.28 0.41
N VAL A 912 -19.57 -26.51 0.05
CA VAL A 912 -20.28 -26.72 -1.22
C VAL A 912 -19.39 -26.41 -2.42
N GLY A 913 -19.49 -27.22 -3.48
CA GLY A 913 -18.84 -26.95 -4.76
C GLY A 913 -19.50 -25.79 -5.51
N GLY A 914 -18.72 -25.04 -6.27
CA GLY A 914 -19.26 -23.92 -7.06
C GLY A 914 -20.18 -24.38 -8.18
N SER A 915 -21.15 -23.54 -8.55
CA SER A 915 -22.01 -23.75 -9.73
C SER A 915 -21.28 -23.33 -11.01
N GLY A 916 -21.40 -24.13 -12.08
CA GLY A 916 -20.85 -23.78 -13.39
C GLY A 916 -21.53 -22.56 -13.99
N GLY A 917 -20.79 -21.76 -14.77
CA GLY A 917 -21.34 -20.58 -15.42
C GLY A 917 -22.32 -20.94 -16.53
N ALA A 918 -23.36 -20.13 -16.76
CA ALA A 918 -24.21 -20.30 -17.93
C ALA A 918 -23.43 -20.06 -19.23
N GLY A 919 -23.73 -20.83 -20.29
CA GLY A 919 -23.24 -20.53 -21.63
C GLY A 919 -23.93 -19.29 -22.20
N GLY A 920 -23.20 -18.48 -22.96
CA GLY A 920 -23.74 -17.32 -23.65
C GLY A 920 -24.67 -17.71 -24.80
N SER A 921 -25.69 -16.89 -25.06
CA SER A 921 -26.60 -17.07 -26.19
C SER A 921 -26.01 -16.50 -27.48
N ALA A 922 -26.32 -17.11 -28.62
CA ALA A 922 -25.94 -16.63 -29.95
C ALA A 922 -26.88 -15.54 -30.48
N GLY A 923 -26.43 -14.83 -31.52
CA GLY A 923 -27.32 -14.08 -32.41
C GLY A 923 -27.92 -14.93 -33.54
N LEU A 924 -28.66 -14.30 -34.46
CA LEU A 924 -29.59 -14.87 -35.45
C LEU A 924 -29.16 -16.19 -36.15
N LEU A 925 -27.85 -16.38 -36.38
CA LEU A 925 -27.27 -17.47 -37.18
C LEU A 925 -26.23 -18.33 -36.44
N GLY A 926 -25.98 -18.08 -35.15
CA GLY A 926 -24.90 -18.72 -34.37
C GLY A 926 -25.33 -19.89 -33.49
N VAL A 927 -24.37 -20.57 -32.89
CA VAL A 927 -24.57 -21.72 -31.98
C VAL A 927 -24.50 -21.25 -30.51
N GLY A 928 -25.46 -21.71 -29.71
CA GLY A 928 -25.49 -21.45 -28.28
C GLY A 928 -24.38 -22.18 -27.54
N ALA A 929 -23.75 -21.53 -26.56
CA ALA A 929 -22.56 -22.07 -25.93
C ALA A 929 -22.85 -23.11 -24.85
N ALA A 930 -21.91 -24.02 -24.61
CA ALA A 930 -21.97 -24.93 -23.48
C ALA A 930 -21.90 -24.17 -22.14
N GLY A 931 -22.73 -24.59 -21.18
CA GLY A 931 -22.58 -24.21 -19.79
C GLY A 931 -21.35 -24.87 -19.15
N GLY A 932 -20.74 -24.19 -18.18
CA GLY A 932 -19.63 -24.73 -17.41
C GLY A 932 -20.09 -25.86 -16.49
N HIS A 933 -19.18 -26.78 -16.15
CA HIS A 933 -19.45 -27.85 -15.20
C HIS A 933 -19.46 -27.29 -13.76
N GLY A 934 -20.39 -27.80 -12.96
CA GLY A 934 -20.42 -27.61 -11.51
C GLY A 934 -19.35 -28.46 -10.83
N ALA A 935 -18.81 -27.96 -9.74
CA ALA A 935 -17.64 -28.56 -9.10
C ALA A 935 -17.99 -29.47 -7.91
N ALA A 936 -17.06 -30.35 -7.56
CA ALA A 936 -17.25 -31.25 -6.43
C ALA A 936 -17.37 -30.50 -5.09
N GLY A 937 -18.26 -30.98 -4.22
CA GLY A 937 -18.29 -30.59 -2.82
C GLY A 937 -17.07 -31.16 -2.08
N GLY A 938 -16.54 -30.41 -1.12
CA GLY A 938 -15.37 -30.81 -0.36
C GLY A 938 -15.64 -32.00 0.56
N THR A 939 -14.61 -32.81 0.84
CA THR A 939 -14.72 -33.91 1.78
C THR A 939 -14.75 -33.39 3.20
N ALA A 940 -15.64 -33.91 4.03
CA ALA A 940 -15.76 -33.48 5.42
C ALA A 940 -14.69 -34.09 6.34
N GLY A 941 -14.46 -33.43 7.46
CA GLY A 941 -13.46 -33.85 8.43
C GLY A 941 -13.86 -35.14 9.15
N ALA A 942 -12.90 -36.05 9.31
CA ALA A 942 -13.02 -37.14 10.27
C ALA A 942 -13.05 -36.57 11.70
N ALA A 943 -13.75 -37.24 12.62
CA ALA A 943 -13.87 -36.80 14.00
C ALA A 943 -12.82 -37.43 14.93
N GLY A 944 -12.57 -36.76 16.04
CA GLY A 944 -11.62 -37.21 17.04
C GLY A 944 -12.19 -38.27 17.98
N ASN A 945 -11.32 -39.12 18.50
CA ASN A 945 -11.67 -40.18 19.43
C ASN A 945 -11.97 -39.61 20.83
N GLY A 946 -12.86 -40.27 21.56
CA GLY A 946 -13.16 -39.98 22.96
C GLY A 946 -12.04 -40.46 23.89
N GLY A 947 -11.87 -39.76 25.01
CA GLY A 947 -10.80 -40.03 25.96
C GLY A 947 -11.06 -41.26 26.81
N ASN A 948 -10.01 -41.96 27.23
CA ASN A 948 -10.13 -43.07 28.19
C ASN A 948 -10.53 -42.56 29.58
N GLY A 949 -11.33 -43.35 30.31
CA GLY A 949 -11.70 -43.09 31.70
C GLY A 949 -10.60 -43.52 32.70
N SER A 950 -10.63 -42.96 33.92
CA SER A 950 -9.55 -43.19 34.89
C SER A 950 -9.51 -44.64 35.43
N PRO A 951 -8.31 -45.15 35.81
CA PRO A 951 -8.12 -46.46 36.44
C PRO A 951 -8.99 -46.74 37.67
N GLY A 952 -9.53 -45.71 38.31
CA GLY A 952 -10.43 -45.85 39.46
C GLY A 952 -11.86 -46.29 39.13
N GLY A 953 -12.25 -46.32 37.84
CA GLY A 953 -13.63 -46.56 37.42
C GLY A 953 -14.34 -45.31 36.89
N GLY A 954 -13.60 -44.39 36.24
CA GLY A 954 -14.20 -43.35 35.40
C GLY A 954 -14.73 -43.92 34.08
N ASN A 955 -15.72 -43.25 33.49
CA ASN A 955 -16.26 -43.66 32.19
C ASN A 955 -15.33 -43.21 31.04
N GLY A 956 -15.31 -43.96 29.95
CA GLY A 956 -14.77 -43.45 28.69
C GLY A 956 -15.64 -42.31 28.14
N GLY A 957 -15.01 -41.32 27.51
CA GLY A 957 -15.73 -40.26 26.80
C GLY A 957 -16.20 -40.73 25.42
N ASN A 958 -17.31 -40.18 24.93
CA ASN A 958 -17.83 -40.54 23.61
C ASN A 958 -16.91 -40.05 22.48
N GLY A 959 -16.86 -40.77 21.37
CA GLY A 959 -16.20 -40.31 20.15
C GLY A 959 -16.99 -39.18 19.48
N GLY A 960 -16.29 -38.31 18.73
CA GLY A 960 -16.91 -37.22 18.00
C GLY A 960 -17.69 -37.70 16.76
N ASN A 961 -18.69 -36.92 16.36
CA ASN A 961 -19.45 -37.18 15.13
C ASN A 961 -18.69 -36.70 13.89
N GLY A 962 -18.67 -37.51 12.84
CA GLY A 962 -18.03 -37.15 11.56
C GLY A 962 -18.78 -36.01 10.86
N GLY A 963 -18.05 -35.11 10.19
CA GLY A 963 -18.67 -34.01 9.45
C GLY A 963 -19.47 -34.51 8.24
N ALA A 964 -20.55 -33.82 7.87
CA ALA A 964 -21.28 -34.11 6.64
C ALA A 964 -20.58 -33.50 5.41
N GLY A 965 -20.54 -34.26 4.31
CA GLY A 965 -19.86 -33.88 3.06
C GLY A 965 -20.53 -32.70 2.35
N GLY A 966 -19.75 -31.91 1.62
CA GLY A 966 -20.27 -30.74 0.91
C GLY A 966 -21.15 -31.13 -0.27
N GLY A 967 -22.22 -30.37 -0.54
CA GLY A 967 -23.00 -30.55 -1.75
C GLY A 967 -22.17 -30.22 -3.01
N GLY A 968 -22.29 -31.02 -4.06
CA GLY A 968 -21.74 -30.70 -5.37
C GLY A 968 -22.50 -29.53 -6.00
N GLY A 969 -21.79 -28.65 -6.69
CA GLY A 969 -22.40 -27.50 -7.36
C GLY A 969 -23.14 -27.91 -8.64
N SER A 970 -24.19 -27.17 -9.00
CA SER A 970 -24.94 -27.42 -10.24
C SER A 970 -24.14 -27.06 -11.49
N GLY A 971 -24.34 -27.79 -12.57
CA GLY A 971 -23.87 -27.37 -13.89
C GLY A 971 -24.58 -26.12 -14.37
N GLY A 972 -23.88 -25.29 -15.14
CA GLY A 972 -24.47 -24.11 -15.77
C GLY A 972 -25.41 -24.50 -16.91
N SER A 973 -26.45 -23.71 -17.16
CA SER A 973 -27.28 -23.92 -18.36
C SER A 973 -26.47 -23.68 -19.63
N GLY A 974 -26.87 -24.31 -20.74
CA GLY A 974 -26.42 -23.86 -22.06
C GLY A 974 -26.94 -22.45 -22.37
N GLY A 975 -26.38 -21.84 -23.42
CA GLY A 975 -26.93 -20.63 -24.03
C GLY A 975 -27.84 -20.94 -25.22
N ALA A 976 -28.77 -20.04 -25.54
CA ALA A 976 -29.62 -20.18 -26.72
C ALA A 976 -28.80 -20.10 -28.03
N GLY A 977 -29.24 -20.76 -29.09
CA GLY A 977 -28.67 -20.57 -30.43
C GLY A 977 -29.47 -19.57 -31.27
N GLY A 978 -29.13 -19.44 -32.56
CA GLY A 978 -29.66 -18.40 -33.41
C GLY A 978 -31.13 -18.55 -33.82
N LEU A 979 -31.87 -17.43 -33.72
CA LEU A 979 -33.31 -17.34 -34.02
C LEU A 979 -33.73 -17.83 -35.41
N LEU A 980 -32.83 -17.83 -36.40
CA LEU A 980 -33.10 -18.44 -37.70
C LEU A 980 -32.39 -19.78 -37.85
N PHE A 981 -31.09 -19.85 -37.54
CA PHE A 981 -30.30 -21.07 -37.56
C PHE A 981 -29.39 -21.13 -36.33
N GLY A 982 -29.37 -22.26 -35.62
CA GLY A 982 -28.40 -22.51 -34.56
C GLY A 982 -28.73 -23.75 -33.72
N ALA A 983 -27.73 -24.48 -33.24
CA ALA A 983 -27.96 -25.47 -32.19
C ALA A 983 -27.94 -24.78 -30.82
N GLY A 984 -28.72 -25.30 -29.89
CA GLY A 984 -28.72 -24.85 -28.50
C GLY A 984 -27.52 -25.39 -27.73
N GLY A 985 -27.01 -24.59 -26.80
CA GLY A 985 -25.90 -24.98 -25.95
C GLY A 985 -26.26 -26.14 -25.03
N SER A 986 -25.31 -27.06 -24.83
CA SER A 986 -25.44 -28.11 -23.82
C SER A 986 -25.33 -27.52 -22.41
N GLY A 987 -26.17 -27.97 -21.49
CA GLY A 987 -25.95 -27.72 -20.07
C GLY A 987 -24.69 -28.44 -19.59
N GLY A 988 -23.94 -27.82 -18.69
CA GLY A 988 -22.78 -28.45 -18.05
C GLY A 988 -23.20 -29.51 -17.03
N ASP A 989 -22.29 -30.44 -16.69
CA ASP A 989 -22.57 -31.47 -15.68
C ASP A 989 -22.57 -30.89 -14.27
N GLY A 990 -23.34 -31.49 -13.36
CA GLY A 990 -23.30 -31.22 -11.93
C GLY A 990 -22.14 -31.92 -11.23
N GLY A 991 -21.54 -31.25 -10.25
CA GLY A 991 -20.39 -31.76 -9.52
C GLY A 991 -20.74 -32.86 -8.53
N GLY A 992 -19.77 -33.73 -8.23
CA GLY A 992 -19.94 -34.78 -7.22
C GLY A 992 -20.14 -34.23 -5.80
N GLY A 993 -20.95 -34.91 -5.00
CA GLY A 993 -21.06 -34.63 -3.57
C GLY A 993 -19.81 -35.09 -2.81
N GLY A 994 -19.38 -34.31 -1.82
CA GLY A 994 -18.22 -34.61 -1.01
C GLY A 994 -18.42 -35.83 -0.12
N GLY A 995 -17.36 -36.64 0.02
CA GLY A 995 -17.35 -37.75 0.99
C GLY A 995 -17.44 -37.24 2.43
N ALA A 996 -18.19 -37.95 3.28
CA ALA A 996 -18.38 -37.55 4.67
C ALA A 996 -17.26 -38.05 5.60
N GLY A 997 -17.16 -37.41 6.77
CA GLY A 997 -16.20 -37.76 7.80
C GLY A 997 -16.56 -39.06 8.51
N ASN A 998 -15.56 -39.92 8.72
CA ASN A 998 -15.66 -41.02 9.69
C ASN A 998 -15.75 -40.47 11.12
N ALA A 999 -16.50 -41.16 11.97
CA ALA A 999 -16.62 -40.77 13.37
C ALA A 999 -15.46 -41.26 14.24
N GLY A 1000 -15.31 -40.64 15.41
CA GLY A 1000 -14.34 -41.04 16.42
C GLY A 1000 -14.83 -42.26 17.20
N ASN A 1001 -13.89 -43.09 17.65
CA ASN A 1001 -14.18 -44.19 18.57
C ASN A 1001 -14.45 -43.65 19.98
N GLY A 1002 -15.30 -44.34 20.73
CA GLY A 1002 -15.51 -44.08 22.15
C GLY A 1002 -14.33 -44.56 22.98
N GLY A 1003 -13.97 -43.77 24.00
CA GLY A 1003 -12.86 -44.10 24.89
C GLY A 1003 -13.13 -45.34 25.75
N SER A 1004 -12.07 -46.03 26.13
CA SER A 1004 -12.16 -47.22 26.99
C SER A 1004 -12.28 -46.85 28.47
N ALA A 1005 -13.06 -47.61 29.23
CA ALA A 1005 -12.97 -47.64 30.68
C ALA A 1005 -12.00 -48.75 31.14
N VAL A 1006 -11.14 -48.43 32.11
CA VAL A 1006 -10.21 -49.38 32.70
C VAL A 1006 -10.98 -50.41 33.52
N ILE A 1007 -10.79 -51.69 33.20
CA ILE A 1007 -11.58 -52.79 33.76
C ILE A 1007 -11.09 -53.10 35.19
N GLY A 1008 -11.91 -52.77 36.17
CA GLY A 1008 -11.63 -52.98 37.60
C GLY A 1008 -12.91 -52.87 38.46
N ALA A 1009 -12.80 -53.20 39.74
CA ALA A 1009 -13.92 -53.47 40.65
C ALA A 1009 -14.84 -52.28 41.02
N MET A 1010 -14.75 -51.14 40.31
CA MET A 1010 -15.47 -49.89 40.63
C MET A 1010 -16.41 -49.37 39.53
N GLY A 1011 -16.54 -50.10 38.40
CA GLY A 1011 -17.75 -50.08 37.57
C GLY A 1011 -17.91 -48.93 36.55
N GLY A 1012 -16.83 -48.39 36.00
CA GLY A 1012 -16.90 -47.47 34.85
C GLY A 1012 -17.33 -48.17 33.56
N LYS A 1013 -17.97 -47.43 32.64
CA LYS A 1013 -18.35 -47.88 31.28
C LYS A 1013 -17.54 -47.16 30.22
N GLY A 1014 -17.25 -47.82 29.10
CA GLY A 1014 -16.70 -47.15 27.92
C GLY A 1014 -17.63 -46.04 27.39
N GLY A 1015 -17.07 -45.16 26.54
CA GLY A 1015 -17.83 -44.14 25.83
C GLY A 1015 -18.50 -44.71 24.58
N PHE A 1016 -19.59 -44.09 24.12
CA PHE A 1016 -20.22 -44.44 22.85
C PHE A 1016 -19.33 -44.04 21.66
N GLY A 1017 -19.37 -44.82 20.58
CA GLY A 1017 -18.80 -44.38 19.31
C GLY A 1017 -19.63 -43.25 18.69
N GLY A 1018 -18.96 -42.29 18.02
CA GLY A 1018 -19.66 -41.19 17.35
C GLY A 1018 -20.41 -41.65 16.09
N THR A 1019 -21.38 -40.87 15.62
CA THR A 1019 -22.08 -41.14 14.36
C THR A 1019 -21.30 -40.66 13.14
N GLY A 1020 -21.20 -41.48 12.11
CA GLY A 1020 -20.58 -41.09 10.84
C GLY A 1020 -21.35 -39.97 10.14
N GLY A 1021 -20.64 -39.11 9.40
CA GLY A 1021 -21.26 -38.01 8.68
C GLY A 1021 -22.15 -38.46 7.51
N ALA A 1022 -23.14 -37.64 7.15
CA ALA A 1022 -23.90 -37.85 5.92
C ALA A 1022 -23.11 -37.39 4.69
N GLY A 1023 -23.12 -38.18 3.61
CA GLY A 1023 -22.48 -37.81 2.35
C GLY A 1023 -23.14 -36.59 1.71
N GLY A 1024 -22.35 -35.75 1.03
CA GLY A 1024 -22.89 -34.59 0.31
C GLY A 1024 -23.74 -35.00 -0.87
N ASN A 1025 -24.81 -34.25 -1.17
CA ASN A 1025 -25.61 -34.52 -2.37
C ASN A 1025 -24.83 -34.12 -3.64
N GLY A 1026 -25.02 -34.86 -4.73
CA GLY A 1026 -24.51 -34.48 -6.05
C GLY A 1026 -25.26 -33.26 -6.61
N GLY A 1027 -24.55 -32.41 -7.35
CA GLY A 1027 -25.11 -31.24 -8.01
C GLY A 1027 -26.02 -31.63 -9.18
N ALA A 1028 -27.06 -30.84 -9.44
CA ALA A 1028 -27.90 -31.05 -10.62
C ALA A 1028 -27.14 -30.69 -11.92
N GLY A 1029 -27.37 -31.44 -12.99
CA GLY A 1029 -26.91 -31.07 -14.32
C GLY A 1029 -27.63 -29.84 -14.83
N GLY A 1030 -26.92 -28.97 -15.56
CA GLY A 1030 -27.49 -27.79 -16.17
C GLY A 1030 -28.50 -28.14 -17.26
N GLY A 1031 -29.53 -27.32 -17.42
CA GLY A 1031 -30.44 -27.45 -18.56
C GLY A 1031 -29.72 -27.14 -19.88
N GLY A 1032 -30.00 -27.92 -20.93
CA GLY A 1032 -29.75 -27.46 -22.28
C GLY A 1032 -30.66 -26.27 -22.62
N ALA A 1033 -30.31 -25.50 -23.65
CA ALA A 1033 -31.04 -24.27 -24.01
C ALA A 1033 -31.74 -24.33 -25.38
N GLY A 1034 -32.82 -23.55 -25.49
CA GLY A 1034 -33.65 -23.39 -26.69
C GLY A 1034 -34.92 -22.59 -26.38
N ASP A 1035 -35.35 -21.75 -27.33
CA ASP A 1035 -36.18 -20.56 -27.05
C ASP A 1035 -37.70 -20.79 -27.10
N ASP A 1036 -38.19 -21.89 -26.52
CA ASP A 1036 -39.64 -22.23 -26.42
C ASP A 1036 -40.45 -22.12 -27.74
N GLY A 1037 -39.79 -22.16 -28.89
CA GLY A 1037 -40.40 -22.04 -30.23
C GLY A 1037 -40.25 -20.69 -30.94
N LEU A 1038 -39.44 -19.76 -30.41
CA LEU A 1038 -39.19 -18.48 -31.08
C LEU A 1038 -38.25 -18.59 -32.31
N TRP A 1039 -37.44 -19.65 -32.36
CA TRP A 1039 -36.42 -19.92 -33.39
C TRP A 1039 -36.83 -20.97 -34.43
N LEU A 1040 -36.38 -20.83 -35.69
CA LEU A 1040 -36.93 -21.62 -36.82
C LEU A 1040 -36.22 -22.96 -37.07
N PHE A 1041 -34.89 -22.99 -37.17
CA PHE A 1041 -34.12 -24.18 -37.55
C PHE A 1041 -32.99 -24.47 -36.54
N GLY A 1042 -32.97 -25.66 -35.94
CA GLY A 1042 -31.92 -26.03 -35.00
C GLY A 1042 -32.29 -27.11 -33.99
N SER A 1043 -31.32 -27.87 -33.50
CA SER A 1043 -31.53 -28.82 -32.41
C SER A 1043 -31.45 -28.13 -31.06
N GLY A 1044 -32.37 -28.45 -30.14
CA GLY A 1044 -32.29 -27.98 -28.75
C GLY A 1044 -31.06 -28.56 -28.04
N GLY A 1045 -30.48 -27.80 -27.12
CA GLY A 1045 -29.30 -28.23 -26.39
C GLY A 1045 -29.57 -29.42 -25.47
N SER A 1046 -28.59 -30.31 -25.29
CA SER A 1046 -28.69 -31.42 -24.34
C SER A 1046 -28.54 -30.96 -22.90
N GLY A 1047 -29.26 -31.57 -21.96
CA GLY A 1047 -29.04 -31.35 -20.53
C GLY A 1047 -27.78 -32.07 -20.04
N GLY A 1048 -27.05 -31.43 -19.12
CA GLY A 1048 -25.85 -32.00 -18.49
C GLY A 1048 -26.18 -33.12 -17.50
N HIS A 1049 -25.20 -33.94 -17.17
CA HIS A 1049 -25.35 -35.05 -16.23
C HIS A 1049 -25.46 -34.58 -14.78
N GLY A 1050 -26.21 -35.32 -13.95
CA GLY A 1050 -26.25 -35.12 -12.52
C GLY A 1050 -25.02 -35.69 -11.81
N GLY A 1051 -24.49 -34.98 -10.83
CA GLY A 1051 -23.31 -35.40 -10.08
C GLY A 1051 -23.56 -36.60 -9.17
N VAL A 1052 -22.54 -37.44 -8.97
CA VAL A 1052 -22.61 -38.60 -8.04
C VAL A 1052 -22.63 -38.10 -6.60
N GLY A 1053 -23.51 -38.66 -5.76
CA GLY A 1053 -23.60 -38.37 -4.33
C GLY A 1053 -22.37 -38.88 -3.55
N GLY A 1054 -21.98 -38.13 -2.52
CA GLY A 1054 -20.83 -38.44 -1.68
C GLY A 1054 -21.04 -39.67 -0.80
N VAL A 1055 -19.97 -40.44 -0.58
CA VAL A 1055 -20.00 -41.60 0.33
C VAL A 1055 -20.24 -41.16 1.78
N ASN A 1056 -20.94 -42.00 2.54
CA ASN A 1056 -21.19 -41.76 3.96
C ASN A 1056 -19.94 -42.00 4.83
N GLY A 1057 -19.94 -41.36 5.99
CA GLY A 1057 -18.99 -41.64 7.06
C GLY A 1057 -19.34 -42.95 7.77
N GLN A 1058 -18.30 -43.67 8.19
CA GLN A 1058 -18.44 -44.85 9.04
C GLN A 1058 -18.64 -44.43 10.52
N GLY A 1059 -19.44 -45.21 11.23
CA GLY A 1059 -19.68 -45.03 12.67
C GLY A 1059 -18.49 -45.50 13.51
N GLY A 1060 -18.24 -44.84 14.64
CA GLY A 1060 -17.12 -45.17 15.52
C GLY A 1060 -17.39 -46.43 16.36
N PHE A 1061 -16.34 -47.15 16.71
CA PHE A 1061 -16.46 -48.26 17.68
C PHE A 1061 -16.73 -47.73 19.08
N GLY A 1062 -17.59 -48.42 19.84
CA GLY A 1062 -17.82 -48.13 21.25
C GLY A 1062 -16.68 -48.62 22.14
N GLY A 1063 -16.47 -47.94 23.27
CA GLY A 1063 -15.59 -48.42 24.33
C GLY A 1063 -16.17 -49.64 25.05
N SER A 1064 -15.43 -50.14 26.05
CA SER A 1064 -15.78 -51.32 26.85
C SER A 1064 -17.21 -51.27 27.44
N GLY A 1065 -18.14 -52.02 26.83
CA GLY A 1065 -19.54 -52.11 27.26
C GLY A 1065 -20.46 -50.98 26.77
N ALA A 1066 -20.03 -50.19 25.78
CA ALA A 1066 -20.84 -49.17 25.12
C ALA A 1066 -21.19 -49.56 23.67
N ALA A 1067 -22.17 -48.87 23.08
CA ALA A 1067 -22.57 -49.09 21.70
C ALA A 1067 -21.61 -48.40 20.71
N ASN A 1068 -21.42 -49.03 19.54
CA ASN A 1068 -20.88 -48.36 18.35
C ASN A 1068 -21.85 -47.25 17.91
N GLY A 1069 -21.31 -46.21 17.28
CA GLY A 1069 -22.14 -45.22 16.59
C GLY A 1069 -22.66 -45.74 15.26
N GLY A 1070 -23.76 -45.17 14.77
CA GLY A 1070 -24.27 -45.48 13.43
C GLY A 1070 -23.39 -44.89 12.33
N ALA A 1071 -23.34 -45.56 11.17
CA ALA A 1071 -22.87 -44.93 9.94
C ALA A 1071 -23.85 -43.82 9.50
N GLY A 1072 -23.37 -42.81 8.79
CA GLY A 1072 -24.22 -41.77 8.22
C GLY A 1072 -24.97 -42.25 6.97
N ASN A 1073 -25.87 -41.41 6.44
CA ASN A 1073 -26.53 -41.69 5.15
C ASN A 1073 -25.61 -41.38 3.97
N GLY A 1074 -25.71 -42.16 2.89
CA GLY A 1074 -25.11 -41.81 1.60
C GLY A 1074 -25.74 -40.54 1.03
N GLY A 1075 -24.95 -39.72 0.35
CA GLY A 1075 -25.45 -38.52 -0.33
C GLY A 1075 -26.40 -38.89 -1.49
N ALA A 1076 -27.44 -38.10 -1.70
CA ALA A 1076 -28.32 -38.28 -2.86
C ALA A 1076 -27.56 -37.96 -4.16
N GLY A 1077 -27.91 -38.67 -5.23
CA GLY A 1077 -27.42 -38.34 -6.56
C GLY A 1077 -28.07 -37.07 -7.10
N GLY A 1078 -27.32 -36.28 -7.86
CA GLY A 1078 -27.83 -35.10 -8.54
C GLY A 1078 -28.77 -35.47 -9.68
N ASN A 1079 -29.81 -34.67 -9.92
CA ASN A 1079 -30.70 -34.87 -11.05
C ASN A 1079 -30.00 -34.44 -12.35
N GLY A 1080 -30.23 -35.17 -13.44
CA GLY A 1080 -29.78 -34.76 -14.76
C GLY A 1080 -30.58 -33.56 -15.28
N GLY A 1081 -29.92 -32.68 -16.04
CA GLY A 1081 -30.56 -31.52 -16.65
C GLY A 1081 -31.53 -31.91 -17.75
N ASN A 1082 -32.59 -31.12 -17.95
CA ASN A 1082 -33.48 -31.31 -19.09
C ASN A 1082 -32.78 -30.90 -20.39
N GLY A 1083 -33.04 -31.64 -21.46
CA GLY A 1083 -32.74 -31.19 -22.82
C GLY A 1083 -33.82 -30.22 -23.32
N ALA A 1084 -33.42 -29.25 -24.15
CA ALA A 1084 -34.30 -28.18 -24.60
C ALA A 1084 -35.11 -28.54 -25.86
N THR A 1085 -36.19 -27.82 -26.07
CA THR A 1085 -37.04 -27.91 -27.26
C THR A 1085 -36.26 -27.49 -28.51
N GLY A 1086 -36.39 -28.25 -29.60
CA GLY A 1086 -35.84 -27.92 -30.91
C GLY A 1086 -36.54 -26.72 -31.57
N GLY A 1087 -36.00 -26.32 -32.72
CA GLY A 1087 -36.56 -25.27 -33.57
C GLY A 1087 -38.01 -25.53 -34.01
N LEU A 1088 -38.75 -24.45 -34.21
CA LEU A 1088 -40.17 -24.45 -34.57
C LEU A 1088 -40.44 -25.25 -35.85
N LEU A 1089 -39.67 -25.02 -36.91
CA LEU A 1089 -39.95 -25.62 -38.22
C LEU A 1089 -39.19 -26.93 -38.44
N TYR A 1090 -37.89 -26.96 -38.17
CA TYR A 1090 -37.07 -28.16 -38.28
C TYR A 1090 -35.99 -28.21 -37.20
N GLY A 1091 -36.04 -29.23 -36.34
CA GLY A 1091 -35.11 -29.34 -35.22
C GLY A 1091 -35.43 -30.51 -34.30
N ASN A 1092 -34.41 -31.31 -33.98
CA ASN A 1092 -34.54 -32.36 -32.96
C ASN A 1092 -34.54 -31.74 -31.56
N GLY A 1093 -35.29 -32.33 -30.64
CA GLY A 1093 -35.21 -31.98 -29.23
C GLY A 1093 -33.89 -32.47 -28.60
N GLY A 1094 -33.36 -31.69 -27.66
CA GLY A 1094 -32.13 -32.04 -26.93
C GLY A 1094 -32.32 -33.26 -26.03
N ALA A 1095 -31.30 -34.11 -25.92
CA ALA A 1095 -31.33 -35.22 -24.98
C ALA A 1095 -31.29 -34.71 -23.53
N GLY A 1096 -32.05 -35.34 -22.64
CA GLY A 1096 -31.95 -35.12 -21.19
C GLY A 1096 -30.69 -35.79 -20.63
N GLY A 1097 -30.06 -35.15 -19.66
CA GLY A 1097 -28.88 -35.67 -18.99
C GLY A 1097 -29.23 -36.84 -18.06
N ASN A 1098 -28.34 -37.84 -17.99
CA ASN A 1098 -28.46 -38.91 -16.97
C ASN A 1098 -28.38 -38.32 -15.55
N GLY A 1099 -29.13 -38.90 -14.61
CA GLY A 1099 -28.96 -38.63 -13.17
C GLY A 1099 -27.66 -39.22 -12.62
N GLY A 1100 -27.18 -38.67 -11.50
CA GLY A 1100 -26.02 -39.17 -10.77
C GLY A 1100 -26.39 -40.29 -9.79
N ALA A 1101 -25.48 -41.24 -9.58
CA ALA A 1101 -25.68 -42.30 -8.57
C ALA A 1101 -25.66 -41.73 -7.14
N SER A 1102 -26.37 -42.38 -6.20
CA SER A 1102 -26.20 -42.11 -4.77
C SER A 1102 -24.80 -42.50 -4.28
N GLY A 1103 -24.36 -41.93 -3.15
CA GLY A 1103 -23.14 -42.37 -2.47
C GLY A 1103 -23.31 -43.74 -1.81
N ILE A 1104 -22.37 -44.65 -2.09
CA ILE A 1104 -22.41 -46.05 -1.63
C ILE A 1104 -21.21 -46.37 -0.75
N ALA A 1105 -21.44 -46.80 0.49
CA ALA A 1105 -20.46 -47.54 1.29
C ALA A 1105 -21.15 -48.66 2.10
N PRO A 1106 -20.41 -49.69 2.56
CA PRO A 1106 -20.99 -50.79 3.34
C PRO A 1106 -21.55 -50.32 4.68
N GLY A 1107 -22.70 -50.89 5.08
CA GLY A 1107 -23.26 -50.75 6.44
C GLY A 1107 -24.18 -49.55 6.68
N ALA A 1108 -24.59 -48.82 5.64
CA ALA A 1108 -25.34 -47.56 5.75
C ALA A 1108 -26.65 -47.55 4.94
N SER A 1109 -27.52 -46.59 5.24
CA SER A 1109 -28.65 -46.19 4.39
C SER A 1109 -28.14 -45.42 3.17
N PHE A 1110 -28.46 -45.89 1.96
CA PHE A 1110 -28.08 -45.23 0.72
C PHE A 1110 -28.82 -43.91 0.52
N GLY A 1111 -28.24 -43.00 -0.26
CA GLY A 1111 -28.95 -41.83 -0.75
C GLY A 1111 -30.00 -42.20 -1.82
N VAL A 1112 -30.87 -41.25 -2.15
CA VAL A 1112 -31.78 -41.40 -3.30
C VAL A 1112 -30.97 -41.30 -4.59
N GLY A 1113 -31.28 -42.12 -5.60
CA GLY A 1113 -30.66 -42.00 -6.92
C GLY A 1113 -31.17 -40.74 -7.67
N GLY A 1114 -30.29 -40.06 -8.38
CA GLY A 1114 -30.66 -38.87 -9.16
C GLY A 1114 -31.65 -39.19 -10.28
N THR A 1115 -32.64 -38.32 -10.51
CA THR A 1115 -33.59 -38.49 -11.63
C THR A 1115 -32.89 -38.23 -12.96
N GLY A 1116 -33.23 -38.99 -13.99
CA GLY A 1116 -32.87 -38.64 -15.36
C GLY A 1116 -33.60 -37.37 -15.79
N GLY A 1117 -32.91 -36.47 -16.49
CA GLY A 1117 -33.51 -35.27 -17.06
C GLY A 1117 -34.44 -35.61 -18.24
N ASN A 1118 -35.49 -34.82 -18.44
CA ASN A 1118 -36.40 -35.01 -19.56
C ASN A 1118 -35.72 -34.62 -20.88
N GLY A 1119 -36.05 -35.33 -21.96
CA GLY A 1119 -35.67 -34.92 -23.31
C GLY A 1119 -36.60 -33.84 -23.84
N GLY A 1120 -36.05 -32.88 -24.58
CA GLY A 1120 -36.82 -31.78 -25.17
C GLY A 1120 -37.69 -32.24 -26.34
N GLY A 1121 -38.76 -31.51 -26.62
CA GLY A 1121 -39.61 -31.80 -27.78
C GLY A 1121 -39.03 -31.29 -29.10
N ALA A 1122 -39.44 -31.89 -30.22
CA ALA A 1122 -39.43 -31.26 -31.53
C ALA A 1122 -40.81 -30.66 -31.82
N GLN A 1123 -40.89 -29.63 -32.67
CA GLN A 1123 -42.12 -28.83 -32.81
C GLN A 1123 -42.95 -29.22 -34.04
N LEU A 1124 -42.56 -28.83 -35.26
CA LEU A 1124 -43.23 -29.30 -36.49
C LEU A 1124 -42.53 -30.51 -37.10
N ILE A 1125 -41.21 -30.42 -37.34
CA ILE A 1125 -40.41 -31.49 -37.96
C ILE A 1125 -39.16 -31.76 -37.13
N GLY A 1126 -38.93 -33.02 -36.77
CA GLY A 1126 -37.75 -33.45 -36.01
C GLY A 1126 -38.07 -34.51 -34.97
N ASP A 1127 -37.05 -35.24 -34.53
CA ASP A 1127 -37.19 -36.26 -33.49
C ASP A 1127 -37.13 -35.64 -32.08
N GLY A 1128 -37.97 -36.13 -31.17
CA GLY A 1128 -37.91 -35.75 -29.75
C GLY A 1128 -36.64 -36.27 -29.08
N GLY A 1129 -36.07 -35.48 -28.17
CA GLY A 1129 -34.88 -35.86 -27.44
C GLY A 1129 -35.13 -37.05 -26.51
N SER A 1130 -34.17 -37.97 -26.39
CA SER A 1130 -34.26 -39.05 -25.39
C SER A 1130 -34.17 -38.48 -23.97
N GLY A 1131 -34.99 -38.98 -23.06
CA GLY A 1131 -34.83 -38.74 -21.62
C GLY A 1131 -33.56 -39.42 -21.10
N GLY A 1132 -32.86 -38.77 -20.19
CA GLY A 1132 -31.66 -39.32 -19.56
C GLY A 1132 -31.98 -40.49 -18.66
N ALA A 1133 -31.02 -41.42 -18.50
CA ALA A 1133 -31.17 -42.52 -17.55
C ALA A 1133 -31.27 -42.01 -16.11
N GLY A 1134 -32.09 -42.67 -15.30
CA GLY A 1134 -32.07 -42.54 -13.85
C GLY A 1134 -30.87 -43.28 -13.26
N ALA A 1135 -30.67 -43.16 -11.94
CA ALA A 1135 -29.47 -43.65 -11.29
C ALA A 1135 -29.73 -44.49 -10.03
N ILE A 1136 -28.73 -45.28 -9.63
CA ILE A 1136 -28.82 -46.20 -8.50
C ILE A 1136 -28.87 -45.48 -7.14
N GLY A 1137 -29.71 -45.98 -6.22
CA GLY A 1137 -29.89 -45.49 -4.85
C GLY A 1137 -31.05 -46.17 -4.13
N THR A 1138 -31.49 -45.65 -2.98
CA THR A 1138 -32.72 -46.14 -2.31
C THR A 1138 -33.71 -45.00 -2.02
N PRO A 1139 -34.80 -44.85 -2.79
CA PRO A 1139 -35.09 -45.56 -4.05
C PRO A 1139 -34.12 -45.19 -5.18
N ASN A 1140 -34.07 -46.02 -6.23
CA ASN A 1140 -33.44 -45.65 -7.50
C ASN A 1140 -34.14 -44.42 -8.09
N GLY A 1141 -33.36 -43.56 -8.75
CA GLY A 1141 -33.90 -42.42 -9.48
C GLY A 1141 -34.62 -42.89 -10.75
N PRO A 1142 -35.85 -42.40 -11.04
CA PRO A 1142 -36.53 -42.69 -12.29
C PRO A 1142 -35.78 -42.10 -13.49
N GLY A 1143 -35.84 -42.79 -14.63
CA GLY A 1143 -35.44 -42.25 -15.93
C GLY A 1143 -36.33 -41.11 -16.39
N GLY A 1144 -35.74 -40.17 -17.15
CA GLY A 1144 -36.43 -38.99 -17.66
C GLY A 1144 -37.44 -39.32 -18.76
N VAL A 1145 -38.45 -38.47 -18.93
CA VAL A 1145 -39.44 -38.59 -20.00
C VAL A 1145 -38.78 -38.23 -21.34
N GLY A 1146 -39.00 -39.04 -22.38
CA GLY A 1146 -38.57 -38.69 -23.74
C GLY A 1146 -39.47 -37.61 -24.34
N GLY A 1147 -38.89 -36.69 -25.09
CA GLY A 1147 -39.60 -35.55 -25.67
C GLY A 1147 -40.56 -35.96 -26.79
N ALA A 1148 -41.57 -35.13 -27.05
CA ALA A 1148 -42.46 -35.32 -28.19
C ALA A 1148 -41.70 -35.18 -29.52
N GLY A 1149 -42.05 -36.00 -30.50
CA GLY A 1149 -41.63 -35.80 -31.90
C GLY A 1149 -42.43 -34.70 -32.57
N GLY A 1150 -41.93 -34.16 -33.67
CA GLY A 1150 -42.57 -33.08 -34.42
C GLY A 1150 -44.01 -33.41 -34.83
N ALA A 1151 -44.92 -32.45 -34.63
CA ALA A 1151 -46.36 -32.62 -34.84
C ALA A 1151 -46.78 -32.90 -36.30
N LEU A 1152 -45.87 -32.69 -37.26
CA LEU A 1152 -46.05 -33.09 -38.66
C LEU A 1152 -45.21 -34.33 -39.00
N PHE A 1153 -43.93 -34.35 -38.64
CA PHE A 1153 -43.04 -35.50 -38.85
C PHE A 1153 -41.97 -35.63 -37.76
N GLY A 1154 -41.85 -36.81 -37.15
CA GLY A 1154 -40.78 -37.14 -36.21
C GLY A 1154 -41.12 -38.32 -35.31
N ALA A 1155 -40.09 -38.98 -34.76
CA ALA A 1155 -40.25 -39.96 -33.69
C ALA A 1155 -40.28 -39.26 -32.32
N ALA A 1156 -41.05 -39.82 -31.37
CA ALA A 1156 -40.92 -39.44 -29.97
C ALA A 1156 -39.59 -39.97 -29.40
N GLY A 1157 -38.98 -39.19 -28.52
CA GLY A 1157 -37.76 -39.57 -27.82
C GLY A 1157 -38.00 -40.78 -26.92
N LYS A 1158 -36.96 -41.62 -26.76
CA LYS A 1158 -37.03 -42.74 -25.82
C LYS A 1158 -37.03 -42.21 -24.38
N HIS A 1159 -37.88 -42.77 -23.52
CA HIS A 1159 -37.76 -42.58 -22.07
C HIS A 1159 -36.41 -43.14 -21.59
N GLY A 1160 -35.83 -42.51 -20.57
CA GLY A 1160 -34.62 -43.00 -19.92
C GLY A 1160 -34.87 -44.31 -19.18
N ALA A 1161 -33.83 -45.13 -19.06
CA ALA A 1161 -33.89 -46.32 -18.22
C ALA A 1161 -33.92 -45.94 -16.73
N SER A 1162 -34.79 -46.58 -15.96
CA SER A 1162 -34.70 -46.62 -14.49
C SER A 1162 -33.88 -47.86 -14.09
N PRO A 1163 -32.81 -47.73 -13.30
CA PRO A 1163 -32.05 -48.87 -12.76
C PRO A 1163 -32.83 -49.72 -11.74
#